data_AF-A0A2K6QU66-F1
#
_entry.id   AF-A0A2K6QU66-F1
#
_cell.length_a   1.000
_cell.length_b   1.000
_cell.length_c   1.000
_cell.angle_alpha   90.00
_cell.angle_beta   90.00
_cell.angle_gamma   90.00
#
_symmetry.space_group_name_H-M   'P 1'
#
loop_
_entity.id
_entity.type
_entity.pdbx_description
1 polymer ?
#
loop_
_entity_poly.entity_id
_entity_poly.type
_entity_poly.pdbx_seq_one_letter_code
_entity_poly.pdbx_strand_id
1 'polypeptide(L)'
;CYHIHSGLRLSFFLDRCLQNYIPAQSLTLSCPVCRQTSILPEQGVSALQNNFFISSLMEAMQQASDGSHDPEDPHPLSAVAGRPLSCPNHEGKTMEFYCEACETAMCGECRAGEHREHGTHKAALQRQLEAVRGRLPQLSAAIALVGGISQQLQERKAEALAQISAAFEDLEQALQQRKQALVRDLETICGAKQKVLQTQLDTLRQGQEHIGSSCSFAEQALRLGSAPEVLLVRKHMRERLAALAAQAFPERPHENAQLELVLEVDGLRRSVLNLGALLTTSATAHETVATGEGLRQALVGQPASLTVTTKDKDGRLVRTGSAELRAEITGPDGTRLPVPVVDHKNGTYELVYTARTEGELLLSVLLYGQPVRGSPFRVRALRPGDLPPSPDDVKRRVKSPGGPGSHVRQKAVRRPSSMYSTGGKRKDNPIEDELVFRVGSRGREKGEFTNLQGVSAASSGRIVVADSNNQCIQVFSNEGQFKFRFGVRGRSPGQLQRPTGVAVDTNGDIIVADYDNRWVSIFSPEGKFKTKIGAGRLMGPKGVAVDRNGHIIVVDNKSCCVFTFQPNGKLVGRFGGRGATDRHFAGPHFVAVNNKNEIVVTDFHNHSVKVYSADGEFLFKFGSHGEGNGQFNAPTGVAVDSNGNIIVADWGNSRIQVFDSSGSFLSYINTSAEPLYGPQGLALTSDGHVVVADAGNHCFKAYRYLQ
;
A
#
# COMPACT_ATOMS: atom_id res chain seq x y z
N CYS A 1 -17.10 -25.79 -55.38
CA CYS A 1 -18.12 -24.88 -55.95
C CYS A 1 -17.52 -23.82 -56.84
N TYR A 2 -16.73 -22.87 -56.33
CA TYR A 2 -16.25 -21.70 -57.10
C TYR A 2 -15.63 -22.06 -58.47
N HIS A 3 -14.69 -22.99 -58.53
CA HIS A 3 -14.01 -23.39 -59.78
C HIS A 3 -14.91 -24.04 -60.84
N ILE A 4 -15.96 -24.75 -60.42
CA ILE A 4 -16.94 -25.38 -61.32
C ILE A 4 -17.82 -24.31 -61.97
N HIS A 5 -18.22 -23.30 -61.21
CA HIS A 5 -19.06 -22.20 -61.71
C HIS A 5 -18.29 -21.18 -62.56
N SER A 6 -16.99 -21.03 -62.32
CA SER A 6 -16.14 -20.08 -63.05
C SER A 6 -15.41 -20.71 -64.26
N GLY A 7 -15.62 -22.00 -64.55
CA GLY A 7 -15.04 -22.67 -65.72
C GLY A 7 -13.53 -22.91 -65.65
N LEU A 8 -12.99 -23.11 -64.43
CA LEU A 8 -11.53 -23.15 -64.18
C LEU A 8 -11.07 -24.52 -63.64
N ARG A 9 -9.87 -24.96 -64.04
CA ARG A 9 -9.23 -26.20 -63.55
C ARG A 9 -8.12 -25.91 -62.53
N LEU A 10 -8.04 -26.76 -61.50
CA LEU A 10 -7.03 -26.69 -60.43
C LEU A 10 -6.08 -27.89 -60.55
N SER A 11 -5.01 -27.73 -61.31
CA SER A 11 -3.93 -28.71 -61.51
C SER A 11 -4.28 -30.02 -62.24
N PHE A 12 -3.23 -30.69 -62.73
CA PHE A 12 -3.29 -31.95 -63.49
C PHE A 12 -3.99 -33.11 -62.74
N PHE A 13 -3.96 -33.12 -61.40
CA PHE A 13 -4.53 -34.20 -60.59
C PHE A 13 -6.06 -34.18 -60.57
N LEU A 14 -6.68 -33.00 -60.71
CA LEU A 14 -8.14 -32.83 -60.73
C LEU A 14 -8.76 -33.20 -62.09
N ASP A 15 -7.96 -33.14 -63.15
CA ASP A 15 -8.38 -33.40 -64.53
C ASP A 15 -8.87 -34.85 -64.71
N ARG A 16 -8.06 -35.80 -64.22
CA ARG A 16 -8.35 -37.23 -64.31
C ARG A 16 -9.59 -37.63 -63.49
N CYS A 17 -9.81 -36.97 -62.35
CA CYS A 17 -10.98 -37.19 -61.52
C CYS A 17 -12.26 -36.62 -62.15
N LEU A 18 -12.19 -35.44 -62.78
CA LEU A 18 -13.33 -34.82 -63.48
C LEU A 18 -13.70 -35.59 -64.76
N GLN A 19 -12.71 -36.09 -65.51
CA GLN A 19 -12.96 -36.94 -66.69
C GLN A 19 -13.65 -38.26 -66.32
N ASN A 20 -13.33 -38.84 -65.16
CA ASN A 20 -13.99 -40.06 -64.67
C ASN A 20 -15.42 -39.82 -64.15
N TYR A 21 -15.74 -38.59 -63.73
CA TYR A 21 -17.04 -38.24 -63.14
C TYR A 21 -18.09 -37.81 -64.18
N ILE A 22 -17.67 -37.56 -65.43
CA ILE A 22 -18.52 -37.06 -66.51
C ILE A 22 -18.60 -38.11 -67.61
N PRO A 23 -19.80 -38.54 -68.04
CA PRO A 23 -19.96 -39.47 -69.17
C PRO A 23 -19.32 -38.90 -70.44
N ALA A 24 -18.71 -39.76 -71.27
CA ALA A 24 -17.89 -39.38 -72.43
C ALA A 24 -18.59 -38.52 -73.52
N GLN A 25 -19.87 -38.19 -73.36
CA GLN A 25 -20.69 -37.39 -74.28
C GLN A 25 -21.55 -36.33 -73.56
N SER A 26 -21.34 -36.08 -72.26
CA SER A 26 -22.11 -35.07 -71.54
C SER A 26 -21.54 -33.67 -71.77
N LEU A 27 -22.38 -32.78 -72.31
CA LEU A 27 -22.11 -31.34 -72.44
C LEU A 27 -22.37 -30.56 -71.13
N THR A 28 -22.66 -31.26 -70.04
CA THR A 28 -22.97 -30.64 -68.74
C THR A 28 -22.27 -31.35 -67.58
N LEU A 29 -21.83 -30.56 -66.62
CA LEU A 29 -21.24 -30.99 -65.35
C LEU A 29 -22.15 -30.51 -64.21
N SER A 30 -22.67 -31.44 -63.42
CA SER A 30 -23.37 -31.13 -62.16
C SER A 30 -22.39 -31.04 -61.01
N CYS A 31 -22.38 -29.92 -60.29
CA CYS A 31 -21.55 -29.80 -59.09
C CYS A 31 -22.00 -30.81 -58.02
N PRO A 32 -21.13 -31.69 -57.50
CA PRO A 32 -21.53 -32.71 -56.53
C PRO A 32 -21.92 -32.12 -55.16
N VAL A 33 -21.58 -30.85 -54.89
CA VAL A 33 -21.85 -30.18 -53.61
C VAL A 33 -23.16 -29.39 -53.65
N CYS A 34 -23.39 -28.57 -54.67
CA CYS A 34 -24.59 -27.71 -54.78
C CYS A 34 -25.62 -28.20 -55.81
N ARG A 35 -25.32 -29.26 -56.57
CA ARG A 35 -26.17 -29.87 -57.62
C ARG A 35 -26.53 -28.99 -58.81
N GLN A 36 -26.02 -27.76 -58.87
CA GLN A 36 -26.23 -26.86 -59.99
C GLN A 36 -25.41 -27.33 -61.21
N THR A 37 -26.06 -27.34 -62.37
CA THR A 37 -25.50 -27.79 -63.67
C THR A 37 -24.78 -26.65 -64.37
N SER A 38 -23.58 -26.93 -64.90
CA SER A 38 -22.78 -25.99 -65.70
C SER A 38 -22.47 -26.62 -67.05
N ILE A 39 -22.52 -25.82 -68.13
CA ILE A 39 -22.31 -26.28 -69.51
C ILE A 39 -20.80 -26.37 -69.76
N LEU A 40 -20.33 -27.51 -70.29
CA LEU A 40 -18.94 -27.71 -70.68
C LEU A 40 -18.71 -27.19 -72.10
N PRO A 41 -17.52 -26.63 -72.42
CA PRO A 41 -17.16 -26.28 -73.79
C PRO A 41 -17.15 -27.52 -74.70
N GLU A 42 -17.24 -27.34 -76.02
CA GLU A 42 -17.37 -28.45 -77.00
C GLU A 42 -16.23 -29.48 -76.94
N GLN A 43 -15.03 -29.10 -76.50
CA GLN A 43 -13.90 -30.01 -76.30
C GLN A 43 -13.86 -30.65 -74.89
N GLY A 44 -14.98 -30.61 -74.17
CA GLY A 44 -15.17 -31.20 -72.86
C GLY A 44 -14.34 -30.52 -71.77
N VAL A 45 -14.03 -31.27 -70.71
CA VAL A 45 -13.27 -30.79 -69.55
C VAL A 45 -11.95 -30.14 -70.03
N SER A 46 -11.31 -30.67 -71.08
CA SER A 46 -9.99 -30.28 -71.62
C SER A 46 -9.85 -28.79 -71.97
N ALA A 47 -10.95 -28.14 -72.30
CA ALA A 47 -11.00 -26.73 -72.68
C ALA A 47 -11.14 -25.75 -71.50
N LEU A 48 -11.28 -26.25 -70.27
CA LEU A 48 -11.31 -25.40 -69.07
C LEU A 48 -9.93 -24.79 -68.83
N GLN A 49 -9.88 -23.47 -68.61
CA GLN A 49 -8.61 -22.74 -68.48
C GLN A 49 -7.86 -23.11 -67.18
N ASN A 50 -6.53 -23.23 -67.29
CA ASN A 50 -5.64 -23.50 -66.16
C ASN A 50 -5.42 -22.23 -65.34
N ASN A 51 -5.72 -22.29 -64.04
CA ASN A 51 -5.77 -21.12 -63.18
C ASN A 51 -4.43 -20.78 -62.50
N PHE A 52 -3.31 -21.02 -63.20
CA PHE A 52 -1.95 -20.91 -62.67
C PHE A 52 -1.67 -19.50 -62.10
N PHE A 53 -2.19 -18.46 -62.77
CA PHE A 53 -2.05 -17.08 -62.33
C PHE A 53 -2.71 -16.83 -60.97
N ILE A 54 -3.91 -17.37 -60.72
CA ILE A 54 -4.64 -17.15 -59.45
C ILE A 54 -3.99 -17.96 -58.32
N SER A 55 -3.56 -19.20 -58.59
CA SER A 55 -2.84 -20.01 -57.59
C SER A 55 -1.50 -19.38 -57.21
N SER A 56 -0.71 -18.90 -58.19
CA SER A 56 0.58 -18.25 -57.93
C SER A 56 0.41 -16.88 -57.26
N LEU A 57 -0.66 -16.13 -57.55
CA LEU A 57 -0.97 -14.88 -56.85
C LEU A 57 -1.36 -15.14 -55.38
N MET A 58 -2.15 -16.17 -55.12
CA MET A 58 -2.52 -16.58 -53.76
C MET A 58 -1.32 -17.10 -52.96
N GLU A 59 -0.45 -17.89 -53.58
CA GLU A 59 0.82 -18.35 -52.97
C GLU A 59 1.77 -17.18 -52.69
N ALA A 60 1.91 -16.23 -53.61
CA ALA A 60 2.72 -15.03 -53.40
C ALA A 60 2.15 -14.12 -52.28
N MET A 61 0.82 -14.05 -52.14
CA MET A 61 0.16 -13.34 -51.04
C MET A 61 0.36 -14.03 -49.68
N GLN A 62 0.42 -15.37 -49.64
CA GLN A 62 0.72 -16.13 -48.43
C GLN A 62 2.21 -16.07 -48.05
N GLN A 63 3.13 -16.16 -49.01
CA GLN A 63 4.57 -16.05 -48.77
C GLN A 63 5.00 -14.65 -48.32
N ALA A 64 4.35 -13.59 -48.78
CA ALA A 64 4.62 -12.22 -48.33
C ALA A 64 4.18 -11.94 -46.86
N SER A 65 3.45 -12.87 -46.22
CA SER A 65 3.00 -12.74 -44.83
C SER A 65 3.94 -13.35 -43.79
N ASP A 66 4.87 -14.23 -44.20
CA ASP A 66 5.94 -14.75 -43.35
C ASP A 66 7.18 -13.85 -43.50
N GLY A 67 7.32 -12.91 -42.56
CA GLY A 67 8.28 -11.81 -42.60
C GLY A 67 9.76 -12.17 -42.39
N SER A 68 10.33 -13.05 -43.21
CA SER A 68 11.78 -13.25 -43.27
C SER A 68 12.27 -13.25 -44.71
N HIS A 69 12.78 -12.12 -45.21
CA HIS A 69 14.02 -12.13 -45.99
C HIS A 69 14.66 -10.76 -46.27
N ASP A 70 15.96 -10.87 -46.58
CA ASP A 70 17.00 -9.87 -46.80
C ASP A 70 16.74 -8.88 -47.97
N PRO A 71 17.44 -7.72 -47.99
CA PRO A 71 17.15 -6.63 -48.93
C PRO A 71 17.61 -6.83 -50.38
N GLU A 72 18.18 -7.98 -50.76
CA GLU A 72 18.82 -8.16 -52.08
C GLU A 72 18.15 -9.17 -53.03
N ASP A 73 16.98 -9.73 -52.70
CA ASP A 73 16.26 -10.61 -53.65
C ASP A 73 15.25 -9.84 -54.54
N PRO A 74 15.25 -10.05 -55.88
CA PRO A 74 14.34 -9.36 -56.78
C PRO A 74 12.89 -9.79 -56.54
N HIS A 75 11.99 -8.81 -56.45
CA HIS A 75 10.55 -8.97 -56.22
C HIS A 75 9.90 -10.18 -56.95
N PRO A 76 9.10 -11.03 -56.27
CA PRO A 76 8.45 -12.22 -56.86
C PRO A 76 7.48 -11.93 -58.03
N LEU A 77 7.09 -10.66 -58.21
CA LEU A 77 6.14 -10.23 -59.23
C LEU A 77 6.73 -10.12 -60.64
N SER A 78 8.07 -10.12 -60.80
CA SER A 78 8.68 -10.05 -62.13
C SER A 78 8.58 -11.37 -62.93
N ALA A 79 8.27 -12.48 -62.26
CA ALA A 79 8.14 -13.80 -62.90
C ALA A 79 6.73 -14.11 -63.42
N VAL A 80 5.76 -13.22 -63.21
CA VAL A 80 4.33 -13.43 -63.58
C VAL A 80 3.85 -12.39 -64.59
N ALA A 81 4.67 -12.03 -65.58
CA ALA A 81 4.19 -11.37 -66.80
C ALA A 81 3.47 -12.42 -67.68
N GLY A 82 2.36 -12.95 -67.19
CA GLY A 82 1.53 -13.96 -67.85
C GLY A 82 0.78 -13.35 -69.03
N ARG A 83 0.70 -14.11 -70.14
CA ARG A 83 -0.07 -13.78 -71.35
C ARG A 83 -1.44 -13.16 -71.00
N PRO A 84 -1.87 -12.09 -71.71
CA PRO A 84 -3.14 -11.45 -71.42
C PRO A 84 -4.29 -12.45 -71.61
N LEU A 85 -5.19 -12.50 -70.62
CA LEU A 85 -6.34 -13.38 -70.61
C LEU A 85 -7.23 -13.07 -71.83
N SER A 86 -7.48 -14.05 -72.68
CA SER A 86 -8.31 -13.89 -73.88
C SER A 86 -9.77 -14.21 -73.57
N CYS A 87 -10.69 -13.43 -74.16
CA CYS A 87 -12.12 -13.61 -73.98
C CYS A 87 -12.59 -14.94 -74.60
N PRO A 88 -13.29 -15.82 -73.86
CA PRO A 88 -13.79 -17.08 -74.39
C PRO A 88 -14.90 -16.89 -75.45
N ASN A 89 -15.62 -15.76 -75.42
CA ASN A 89 -16.66 -15.43 -76.40
C ASN A 89 -16.14 -14.59 -77.58
N HIS A 90 -14.93 -14.03 -77.49
CA HIS A 90 -14.38 -13.18 -78.55
C HIS A 90 -12.90 -13.53 -78.77
N GLU A 91 -12.65 -14.34 -79.80
CA GLU A 91 -11.30 -14.82 -80.15
C GLU A 91 -10.31 -13.66 -80.34
N GLY A 92 -9.14 -13.77 -79.70
CA GLY A 92 -8.04 -12.81 -79.82
C GLY A 92 -8.22 -11.51 -79.03
N LYS A 93 -9.35 -11.28 -78.34
CA LYS A 93 -9.57 -10.06 -77.55
C LYS A 93 -9.19 -10.23 -76.10
N THR A 94 -8.47 -9.25 -75.57
CA THR A 94 -7.96 -9.23 -74.21
C THR A 94 -9.03 -8.81 -73.21
N MET A 95 -9.10 -9.52 -72.09
CA MET A 95 -9.97 -9.19 -70.96
C MET A 95 -9.36 -8.01 -70.19
N GLU A 96 -9.98 -6.84 -70.29
CA GLU A 96 -9.45 -5.57 -69.77
C GLU A 96 -10.26 -5.02 -68.59
N PHE A 97 -11.52 -5.47 -68.45
CA PHE A 97 -12.49 -4.94 -67.50
C PHE A 97 -12.99 -6.05 -66.57
N TYR A 98 -13.44 -5.71 -65.37
CA TYR A 98 -14.04 -6.64 -64.40
C TYR A 98 -15.42 -6.13 -63.98
N CYS A 99 -16.43 -7.00 -64.03
CA CYS A 99 -17.81 -6.71 -63.66
C CYS A 99 -18.16 -7.34 -62.31
N GLU A 100 -18.54 -6.51 -61.35
CA GLU A 100 -18.85 -6.94 -59.97
C GLU A 100 -20.19 -7.67 -59.86
N ALA A 101 -21.21 -7.27 -60.62
CA ALA A 101 -22.51 -7.95 -60.64
C ALA A 101 -22.45 -9.38 -61.21
N CYS A 102 -21.40 -9.69 -61.96
CA CYS A 102 -21.23 -11.00 -62.60
C CYS A 102 -19.96 -11.73 -62.11
N GLU A 103 -19.14 -11.11 -61.27
CA GLU A 103 -17.84 -11.60 -60.82
C GLU A 103 -16.92 -12.10 -61.96
N THR A 104 -17.01 -11.49 -63.15
CA THR A 104 -16.30 -11.96 -64.36
C THR A 104 -15.41 -10.88 -64.97
N ALA A 105 -14.25 -11.32 -65.48
CA ALA A 105 -13.40 -10.51 -66.35
C ALA A 105 -14.00 -10.46 -67.76
N MET A 106 -13.83 -9.35 -68.46
CA MET A 106 -14.53 -9.03 -69.70
C MET A 106 -13.62 -8.27 -70.67
N CYS A 107 -13.78 -8.51 -71.98
CA CYS A 107 -13.16 -7.68 -73.01
C CYS A 107 -13.99 -6.42 -73.29
N GLY A 108 -13.43 -5.48 -74.06
CA GLY A 108 -14.11 -4.23 -74.42
C GLY A 108 -15.47 -4.40 -75.11
N GLU A 109 -15.71 -5.53 -75.78
CA GLU A 109 -16.96 -5.82 -76.49
C GLU A 109 -18.03 -6.40 -75.57
N CYS A 110 -17.66 -7.29 -74.64
CA CYS A 110 -18.56 -7.76 -73.59
C CYS A 110 -19.08 -6.59 -72.73
N ARG A 111 -18.23 -5.58 -72.49
CA ARG A 111 -18.63 -4.34 -71.81
C ARG A 111 -19.64 -3.51 -72.61
N ALA A 112 -19.52 -3.45 -73.93
CA ALA A 112 -20.41 -2.68 -74.79
C ALA A 112 -21.76 -3.38 -75.04
N GLY A 113 -21.79 -4.70 -74.95
CA GLY A 113 -22.98 -5.54 -75.10
C GLY A 113 -23.64 -5.90 -73.76
N GLU A 114 -23.41 -7.13 -73.31
CA GLU A 114 -24.12 -7.77 -72.17
C GLU A 114 -23.88 -7.09 -70.82
N HIS A 115 -22.78 -6.34 -70.66
CA HIS A 115 -22.41 -5.70 -69.39
C HIS A 115 -22.43 -4.17 -69.45
N ARG A 116 -23.21 -3.59 -70.39
CA ARG A 116 -23.30 -2.14 -70.61
C ARG A 116 -23.85 -1.39 -69.39
N GLU A 117 -24.66 -2.04 -68.57
CA GLU A 117 -25.26 -1.48 -67.35
C GLU A 117 -24.44 -1.74 -66.08
N HIS A 118 -23.36 -2.54 -66.15
CA HIS A 118 -22.55 -2.91 -64.99
C HIS A 118 -21.26 -2.06 -64.93
N GLY A 119 -21.03 -1.38 -63.81
CA GLY A 119 -19.85 -0.54 -63.59
C GLY A 119 -18.54 -1.33 -63.56
N THR A 120 -17.43 -0.68 -63.96
CA THR A 120 -16.08 -1.28 -63.94
C THR A 120 -15.22 -0.65 -62.83
N HIS A 121 -14.63 -1.48 -61.97
CA HIS A 121 -14.12 -1.02 -60.65
C HIS A 121 -12.60 -1.18 -60.41
N LYS A 122 -11.76 -1.29 -61.45
CA LYS A 122 -10.28 -1.24 -61.29
C LYS A 122 -9.83 -0.02 -60.48
N ALA A 123 -10.48 1.12 -60.68
CA ALA A 123 -10.28 2.35 -59.93
C ALA A 123 -10.73 2.28 -58.45
N ALA A 124 -11.64 1.38 -58.07
CA ALA A 124 -12.05 1.19 -56.67
C ALA A 124 -11.00 0.39 -55.89
N LEU A 125 -10.43 -0.66 -56.49
CA LEU A 125 -9.33 -1.41 -55.89
C LEU A 125 -8.06 -0.55 -55.75
N GLN A 126 -7.77 0.30 -56.74
CA GLN A 126 -6.68 1.29 -56.64
C GLN A 126 -6.92 2.31 -55.52
N ARG A 127 -8.15 2.83 -55.35
CA ARG A 127 -8.49 3.70 -54.21
C ARG A 127 -8.35 3.00 -52.85
N GLN A 128 -8.72 1.73 -52.75
CA GLN A 128 -8.52 0.94 -51.53
C GLN A 128 -7.03 0.68 -51.26
N LEU A 129 -6.23 0.38 -52.30
CA LEU A 129 -4.78 0.22 -52.20
C LEU A 129 -4.11 1.51 -51.73
N GLU A 130 -4.50 2.67 -52.29
CA GLU A 130 -4.00 3.98 -51.86
C GLU A 130 -4.43 4.32 -50.43
N ALA A 131 -5.66 3.98 -50.03
CA ALA A 131 -6.12 4.15 -48.66
C ALA A 131 -5.33 3.29 -47.65
N VAL A 132 -4.99 2.04 -48.02
CA VAL A 132 -4.14 1.17 -47.18
C VAL A 132 -2.69 1.64 -47.17
N ARG A 133 -2.14 2.03 -48.32
CA ARG A 133 -0.78 2.62 -48.41
C ARG A 133 -0.68 3.90 -47.60
N GLY A 134 -1.74 4.71 -47.54
CA GLY A 134 -1.81 5.90 -46.70
C GLY A 134 -1.70 5.62 -45.19
N ARG A 135 -1.95 4.37 -44.74
CA ARG A 135 -1.76 3.96 -43.34
C ARG A 135 -0.32 3.55 -43.02
N LEU A 136 0.52 3.23 -44.01
CA LEU A 136 1.90 2.81 -43.79
C LEU A 136 2.72 3.86 -43.03
N PRO A 137 2.69 5.17 -43.36
CA PRO A 137 3.42 6.19 -42.60
C PRO A 137 2.99 6.27 -41.12
N GLN A 138 1.70 6.08 -40.84
CA GLN A 138 1.17 6.08 -39.46
C GLN A 138 1.70 4.87 -38.67
N LEU A 139 1.75 3.70 -39.30
CA LEU A 139 2.33 2.49 -38.70
C LEU A 139 3.84 2.61 -38.50
N SER A 140 4.57 3.16 -39.48
CA SER A 140 6.01 3.41 -39.35
C SER A 140 6.33 4.37 -38.20
N ALA A 141 5.55 5.45 -38.04
CA ALA A 141 5.69 6.37 -36.91
C ALA A 141 5.38 5.69 -35.57
N ALA A 142 4.35 4.84 -35.50
CA ALA A 142 4.03 4.08 -34.31
C ALA A 142 5.13 3.06 -33.95
N ILE A 143 5.71 2.37 -34.94
CA ILE A 143 6.84 1.45 -34.74
C ILE A 143 8.05 2.19 -34.16
N ALA A 144 8.39 3.36 -34.71
CA ALA A 144 9.49 4.18 -34.19
C ALA A 144 9.23 4.62 -32.74
N LEU A 145 8.00 5.04 -32.41
CA LEU A 145 7.62 5.44 -31.06
C LEU A 145 7.71 4.27 -30.06
N VAL A 146 7.16 3.11 -30.43
CA VAL A 146 7.19 1.90 -29.59
C VAL A 146 8.63 1.40 -29.41
N GLY A 147 9.44 1.42 -30.47
CA GLY A 147 10.87 1.10 -30.41
C GLY A 147 11.63 2.03 -29.46
N GLY A 148 11.39 3.34 -29.55
CA GLY A 148 11.99 4.33 -28.66
C GLY A 148 11.60 4.12 -27.19
N ILE A 149 10.32 3.88 -26.90
CA ILE A 149 9.85 3.57 -25.53
C ILE A 149 10.48 2.27 -25.02
N SER A 150 10.63 1.27 -25.88
CA SER A 150 11.26 -0.01 -25.51
C SER A 150 12.74 0.18 -25.16
N GLN A 151 13.48 1.00 -25.91
CA GLN A 151 14.87 1.33 -25.60
C GLN A 151 14.98 2.12 -24.28
N GLN A 152 14.14 3.13 -24.07
CA GLN A 152 14.11 3.89 -22.81
C GLN A 152 13.83 3.00 -21.60
N LEU A 153 12.97 1.99 -21.74
CA LEU A 153 12.71 1.02 -20.68
C LEU A 153 13.96 0.18 -20.36
N GLN A 154 14.74 -0.21 -21.38
CA GLN A 154 16.00 -0.95 -21.19
C GLN A 154 17.06 -0.09 -20.49
N GLU A 155 17.20 1.18 -20.89
CA GLU A 155 18.13 2.13 -20.26
C GLU A 155 17.76 2.39 -18.80
N ARG A 156 16.49 2.68 -18.51
CA ARG A 156 16.00 2.88 -17.13
C ARG A 156 16.18 1.63 -16.26
N LYS A 157 16.02 0.43 -16.84
CA LYS A 157 16.30 -0.83 -16.13
C LYS A 157 17.78 -0.93 -15.76
N ALA A 158 18.69 -0.60 -16.69
CA ALA A 158 20.12 -0.66 -16.43
C ALA A 158 20.54 0.34 -15.33
N GLU A 159 20.00 1.56 -15.37
CA GLU A 159 20.22 2.58 -14.35
C GLU A 159 19.71 2.14 -12.97
N ALA A 160 18.48 1.61 -12.90
CA ALA A 160 17.91 1.11 -11.65
C ALA A 160 18.76 -0.04 -11.05
N LEU A 161 19.27 -0.95 -11.89
CA LEU A 161 20.16 -2.01 -11.44
C LEU A 161 21.46 -1.46 -10.84
N ALA A 162 22.08 -0.47 -11.48
CA ALA A 162 23.30 0.16 -10.96
C ALA A 162 23.05 0.86 -9.62
N GLN A 163 21.93 1.57 -9.47
CA GLN A 163 21.55 2.24 -8.22
C GLN A 163 21.29 1.23 -7.08
N ILE A 164 20.60 0.13 -7.38
CA ILE A 164 20.38 -0.96 -6.41
C ILE A 164 21.75 -1.50 -5.96
N SER A 165 22.63 -1.88 -6.88
CA SER A 165 23.94 -2.43 -6.52
C SER A 165 24.75 -1.47 -5.62
N ALA A 166 24.87 -0.20 -6.00
CA ALA A 166 25.61 0.79 -5.22
C ALA A 166 25.03 0.98 -3.80
N ALA A 167 23.71 1.08 -3.67
CA ALA A 167 23.06 1.27 -2.38
C ALA A 167 23.29 0.09 -1.42
N PHE A 168 23.30 -1.14 -1.93
CA PHE A 168 23.57 -2.33 -1.11
C PHE A 168 25.05 -2.44 -0.71
N GLU A 169 25.99 -2.08 -1.59
CA GLU A 169 27.42 -2.02 -1.27
C GLU A 169 27.71 -1.03 -0.11
N ASP A 170 27.09 0.15 -0.14
CA ASP A 170 27.22 1.16 0.93
C ASP A 170 26.69 0.64 2.27
N LEU A 171 25.54 -0.05 2.26
CA LEU A 171 24.94 -0.65 3.46
C LEU A 171 25.80 -1.76 4.05
N GLU A 172 26.35 -2.64 3.20
CA GLU A 172 27.30 -3.68 3.62
C GLU A 172 28.53 -3.08 4.31
N GLN A 173 29.08 -2.01 3.73
CA GLN A 173 30.22 -1.31 4.31
C GLN A 173 29.89 -0.71 5.69
N ALA A 174 28.72 -0.06 5.83
CA ALA A 174 28.28 0.51 7.09
C ALA A 174 28.09 -0.55 8.20
N LEU A 175 27.49 -1.70 7.85
CA LEU A 175 27.33 -2.82 8.78
C LEU A 175 28.68 -3.38 9.25
N GLN A 176 29.63 -3.51 8.32
CA GLN A 176 30.97 -4.00 8.64
C GLN A 176 31.72 -3.03 9.57
N GLN A 177 31.60 -1.72 9.35
CA GLN A 177 32.17 -0.71 10.25
C GLN A 177 31.55 -0.78 11.66
N ARG A 178 30.22 -0.93 11.75
CA ARG A 178 29.55 -1.06 13.06
C ARG A 178 30.00 -2.29 13.83
N LYS A 179 30.16 -3.42 13.14
CA LYS A 179 30.72 -4.65 13.73
C LYS A 179 32.11 -4.39 14.32
N GLN A 180 33.00 -3.75 13.58
CA GLN A 180 34.36 -3.44 14.06
C GLN A 180 34.36 -2.47 15.25
N ALA A 181 33.41 -1.53 15.33
CA ALA A 181 33.27 -0.66 16.48
C ALA A 181 32.86 -1.44 17.74
N LEU A 182 31.83 -2.29 17.65
CA LEU A 182 31.35 -3.08 18.79
C LEU A 182 32.41 -4.02 19.37
N VAL A 183 33.23 -4.63 18.51
CA VAL A 183 34.34 -5.48 18.96
C VAL A 183 35.38 -4.66 19.73
N ARG A 184 35.75 -3.48 19.22
CA ARG A 184 36.69 -2.57 19.91
C ARG A 184 36.16 -2.08 21.26
N ASP A 185 34.87 -1.75 21.33
CA ASP A 185 34.22 -1.33 22.58
C ASP A 185 34.27 -2.46 23.62
N LEU A 186 33.96 -3.70 23.21
CA LEU A 186 34.02 -4.88 24.08
C LEU A 186 35.44 -5.11 24.63
N GLU A 187 36.46 -5.08 23.76
CA GLU A 187 37.86 -5.22 24.17
C GLU A 187 38.28 -4.15 25.17
N THR A 188 37.84 -2.91 24.94
CA THR A 188 38.15 -1.77 25.82
C THR A 188 37.51 -1.93 27.21
N ILE A 189 36.23 -2.31 27.28
CA ILE A 189 35.52 -2.52 28.55
C ILE A 189 36.15 -3.68 29.33
N CYS A 190 36.39 -4.81 28.66
CA CYS A 190 37.04 -5.98 29.28
C CYS A 190 38.43 -5.64 29.79
N GLY A 191 39.25 -4.94 28.98
CA GLY A 191 40.59 -4.52 29.37
C GLY A 191 40.60 -3.59 30.58
N ALA A 192 39.65 -2.65 30.66
CA ALA A 192 39.51 -1.75 31.80
C ALA A 192 39.14 -2.50 33.09
N LYS A 193 38.12 -3.37 33.03
CA LYS A 193 37.71 -4.20 34.18
C LYS A 193 38.84 -5.10 34.66
N GLN A 194 39.55 -5.75 33.73
CA GLN A 194 40.67 -6.63 34.06
C GLN A 194 41.83 -5.87 34.70
N LYS A 195 42.12 -4.65 34.26
CA LYS A 195 43.17 -3.80 34.85
C LYS A 195 42.87 -3.44 36.31
N VAL A 196 41.62 -3.13 36.65
CA VAL A 196 41.19 -2.85 38.02
C VAL A 196 41.39 -4.09 38.91
N LEU A 197 40.90 -5.25 38.46
CA LEU A 197 41.03 -6.50 39.18
C LEU A 197 42.50 -6.92 39.35
N GLN A 198 43.33 -6.73 38.33
CA GLN A 198 44.75 -7.07 38.38
C GLN A 198 45.48 -6.21 39.42
N THR A 199 45.24 -4.89 39.42
CA THR A 199 45.84 -3.98 40.39
C THR A 199 45.44 -4.34 41.83
N GLN A 200 44.17 -4.70 42.03
CA GLN A 200 43.67 -5.17 43.32
C GLN A 200 44.34 -6.48 43.77
N LEU A 201 44.45 -7.46 42.86
CA LEU A 201 45.12 -8.73 43.12
C LEU A 201 46.59 -8.53 43.52
N ASP A 202 47.30 -7.66 42.82
CA ASP A 202 48.71 -7.38 43.11
C ASP A 202 48.87 -6.75 44.51
N THR A 203 47.96 -5.84 44.89
CA THR A 203 47.94 -5.22 46.23
C THR A 203 47.68 -6.25 47.32
N LEU A 204 46.70 -7.15 47.12
CA LEU A 204 46.37 -8.20 48.08
C LEU A 204 47.51 -9.23 48.22
N ARG A 205 48.15 -9.62 47.13
CA ARG A 205 49.30 -10.53 47.13
C ARG A 205 50.48 -9.96 47.88
N GLN A 206 50.83 -8.68 47.62
CA GLN A 206 51.87 -7.99 48.37
C GLN A 206 51.53 -7.93 49.87
N GLY A 207 50.29 -7.60 50.22
CA GLY A 207 49.81 -7.61 51.60
C GLY A 207 49.97 -8.98 52.28
N GLN A 208 49.58 -10.05 51.58
CA GLN A 208 49.69 -11.43 52.05
C GLN A 208 51.15 -11.84 52.30
N GLU A 209 52.06 -11.52 51.38
CA GLU A 209 53.51 -11.79 51.54
C GLU A 209 54.11 -10.99 52.71
N HIS A 210 53.75 -9.72 52.87
CA HIS A 210 54.22 -8.87 53.96
C HIS A 210 53.75 -9.33 55.34
N ILE A 211 52.49 -9.75 55.46
CA ILE A 211 51.94 -10.32 56.69
C ILE A 211 52.61 -11.67 56.97
N GLY A 212 52.66 -12.56 55.98
CA GLY A 212 53.24 -13.90 56.13
C GLY A 212 54.71 -13.86 56.57
N SER A 213 55.54 -13.04 55.93
CA SER A 213 56.94 -12.87 56.31
C SER A 213 57.12 -12.27 57.71
N SER A 214 56.28 -11.30 58.09
CA SER A 214 56.36 -10.66 59.41
C SER A 214 55.90 -11.60 60.53
N CYS A 215 54.87 -12.41 60.29
CA CYS A 215 54.44 -13.47 61.22
C CYS A 215 55.50 -14.55 61.37
N SER A 216 56.07 -15.05 60.27
CA SER A 216 57.13 -16.06 60.31
C SER A 216 58.37 -15.57 61.06
N PHE A 217 58.80 -14.33 60.83
CA PHE A 217 59.90 -13.71 61.59
C PHE A 217 59.57 -13.64 63.09
N ALA A 218 58.34 -13.25 63.44
CA ALA A 218 57.93 -13.14 64.83
C ALA A 218 57.87 -14.49 65.54
N GLU A 219 57.34 -15.52 64.87
CA GLU A 219 57.31 -16.90 65.37
C GLU A 219 58.73 -17.45 65.57
N GLN A 220 59.62 -17.22 64.61
CA GLN A 220 61.02 -17.66 64.68
C GLN A 220 61.76 -17.00 65.85
N ALA A 221 61.58 -15.69 66.05
CA ALA A 221 62.18 -14.94 67.15
C ALA A 221 61.67 -15.41 68.52
N LEU A 222 60.38 -15.73 68.63
CA LEU A 222 59.78 -16.28 69.86
C LEU A 222 60.26 -17.71 70.17
N ARG A 223 60.54 -18.51 69.13
CA ARG A 223 60.94 -19.91 69.28
C ARG A 223 62.41 -20.11 69.59
N LEU A 224 63.30 -19.29 69.01
CA LEU A 224 64.76 -19.47 69.08
C LEU A 224 65.47 -18.46 69.98
N GLY A 225 64.86 -17.32 70.30
CA GLY A 225 65.50 -16.25 71.08
C GLY A 225 65.55 -16.54 72.58
N SER A 226 66.65 -16.14 73.23
CA SER A 226 66.71 -16.12 74.69
C SER A 226 65.82 -15.01 75.27
N ALA A 227 65.35 -15.15 76.52
CA ALA A 227 64.43 -14.19 77.15
C ALA A 227 64.85 -12.70 77.04
N PRO A 228 66.12 -12.29 77.21
CA PRO A 228 66.51 -10.89 77.06
C PRO A 228 66.55 -10.42 75.60
N GLU A 229 66.92 -11.28 74.64
CA GLU A 229 66.97 -10.94 73.20
C GLU A 229 65.57 -10.69 72.65
N VAL A 230 64.59 -11.52 73.03
CA VAL A 230 63.19 -11.32 72.65
C VAL A 230 62.65 -10.00 73.20
N LEU A 231 63.04 -9.60 74.42
CA LEU A 231 62.62 -8.34 75.02
C LEU A 231 63.18 -7.10 74.30
N LEU A 232 64.39 -7.18 73.73
CA LEU A 232 65.01 -6.10 72.93
C LEU A 232 64.23 -5.81 71.64
N VAL A 233 63.76 -6.84 70.92
CA VAL A 233 62.98 -6.67 69.68
C VAL A 233 61.46 -6.59 69.90
N ARG A 234 60.97 -6.91 71.11
CA ARG A 234 59.54 -6.95 71.46
C ARG A 234 58.77 -5.69 71.12
N LYS A 235 59.34 -4.50 71.37
CA LYS A 235 58.64 -3.22 71.10
C LYS A 235 58.41 -3.05 69.61
N HIS A 236 59.46 -3.22 68.81
CA HIS A 236 59.42 -3.05 67.36
C HIS A 236 58.54 -4.10 66.68
N MET A 237 58.60 -5.36 67.13
CA MET A 237 57.71 -6.42 66.65
C MET A 237 56.24 -6.13 66.97
N ARG A 238 55.94 -5.66 68.18
CA ARG A 238 54.57 -5.31 68.57
C ARG A 238 54.03 -4.17 67.72
N GLU A 239 54.80 -3.11 67.52
CA GLU A 239 54.40 -1.96 66.70
C GLU A 239 54.16 -2.39 65.26
N ARG A 240 55.03 -3.23 64.69
CA ARG A 240 54.89 -3.74 63.32
C ARG A 240 53.69 -4.67 63.15
N LEU A 241 53.46 -5.61 64.07
CA LEU A 241 52.29 -6.51 64.03
C LEU A 241 50.98 -5.74 64.27
N ALA A 242 50.98 -4.76 65.17
CA ALA A 242 49.82 -3.90 65.39
C ALA A 242 49.52 -3.03 64.16
N ALA A 243 50.55 -2.50 63.49
CA ALA A 243 50.39 -1.72 62.26
C ALA A 243 49.82 -2.57 61.11
N LEU A 244 50.32 -3.81 60.92
CA LEU A 244 49.80 -4.73 59.91
C LEU A 244 48.37 -5.20 60.24
N ALA A 245 48.06 -5.45 61.51
CA ALA A 245 46.71 -5.83 61.94
C ALA A 245 45.69 -4.68 61.79
N ALA A 246 46.15 -3.42 61.83
CA ALA A 246 45.32 -2.24 61.62
C ALA A 246 45.25 -1.79 60.14
N GLN A 247 46.07 -2.37 59.26
CA GLN A 247 46.10 -2.02 57.84
C GLN A 247 44.87 -2.58 57.12
N ALA A 248 44.12 -1.71 56.44
CA ALA A 248 42.97 -2.12 55.66
C ALA A 248 43.39 -2.64 54.28
N PHE A 249 42.88 -3.81 53.90
CA PHE A 249 43.06 -4.39 52.57
C PHE A 249 41.76 -4.35 51.75
N PRO A 250 41.86 -4.19 50.43
CA PRO A 250 40.69 -4.24 49.54
C PRO A 250 40.21 -5.69 49.37
N GLU A 251 39.58 -6.28 50.39
CA GLU A 251 39.19 -7.71 50.41
C GLU A 251 37.96 -8.03 49.53
N ARG A 252 37.17 -7.01 49.18
CA ARG A 252 35.99 -7.16 48.31
C ARG A 252 36.33 -6.78 46.88
N PRO A 253 35.90 -7.53 45.85
CA PRO A 253 36.14 -7.17 44.46
C PRO A 253 35.64 -5.76 44.15
N HIS A 254 36.51 -4.91 43.60
CA HIS A 254 36.14 -3.54 43.20
C HIS A 254 35.38 -3.49 41.87
N GLU A 255 35.37 -4.62 41.14
CA GLU A 255 34.78 -4.73 39.83
C GLU A 255 34.15 -6.12 39.66
N ASN A 256 33.17 -6.23 38.76
CA ASN A 256 32.44 -7.47 38.49
C ASN A 256 32.67 -7.99 37.06
N ALA A 257 32.30 -9.25 36.82
CA ALA A 257 32.39 -9.90 35.51
C ALA A 257 31.15 -9.68 34.62
N GLN A 258 30.24 -8.76 34.98
CA GLN A 258 29.00 -8.57 34.23
C GLN A 258 29.30 -7.95 32.86
N LEU A 259 28.94 -8.68 31.81
CA LEU A 259 29.00 -8.29 30.41
C LEU A 259 27.72 -8.79 29.75
N GLU A 260 26.89 -7.87 29.28
CA GLU A 260 25.66 -8.19 28.58
C GLU A 260 25.72 -7.54 27.20
N LEU A 261 25.75 -8.38 26.17
CA LEU A 261 25.70 -7.95 24.79
C LEU A 261 24.26 -8.08 24.30
N VAL A 262 23.62 -6.94 24.02
CA VAL A 262 22.28 -6.89 23.42
C VAL A 262 22.44 -6.54 21.95
N LEU A 263 22.04 -7.47 21.06
CA LEU A 263 22.03 -7.27 19.62
C LEU A 263 20.59 -7.27 19.12
N GLU A 264 20.15 -6.15 18.54
CA GLU A 264 18.83 -6.02 17.91
C GLU A 264 18.91 -6.34 16.42
N VAL A 265 18.98 -7.63 16.09
CA VAL A 265 19.19 -8.10 14.71
C VAL A 265 17.86 -8.28 13.96
N ASP A 266 16.77 -8.54 14.69
CA ASP A 266 15.45 -8.80 14.11
C ASP A 266 14.81 -7.53 13.53
N GLY A 267 15.10 -6.36 14.09
CA GLY A 267 14.70 -5.07 13.52
C GLY A 267 15.35 -4.83 12.17
N LEU A 268 16.67 -5.02 12.09
CA LEU A 268 17.43 -4.88 10.84
C LEU A 268 16.99 -5.90 9.79
N ARG A 269 16.77 -7.17 10.17
CA ARG A 269 16.27 -8.22 9.25
C ARG A 269 14.93 -7.83 8.61
N ARG A 270 14.04 -7.17 9.37
CA ARG A 270 12.77 -6.65 8.85
C ARG A 270 12.94 -5.44 7.94
N SER A 271 13.81 -4.51 8.30
CA SER A 271 14.14 -3.36 7.44
C SER A 271 14.77 -3.78 6.11
N VAL A 272 15.59 -4.84 6.10
CA VAL A 272 16.19 -5.40 4.88
C VAL A 272 15.12 -5.99 3.95
N LEU A 273 14.09 -6.64 4.49
CA LEU A 273 12.99 -7.20 3.68
C LEU A 273 12.14 -6.12 2.99
N ASN A 274 12.13 -4.90 3.53
CA ASN A 274 11.40 -3.75 2.98
C ASN A 274 12.32 -2.79 2.20
N LEU A 275 13.58 -3.17 1.96
CA LEU A 275 14.57 -2.27 1.38
C LEU A 275 14.40 -2.18 -0.14
N GLY A 276 13.72 -1.12 -0.57
CA GLY A 276 13.48 -0.82 -1.97
C GLY A 276 12.15 -1.37 -2.49
N ALA A 277 11.51 -0.61 -3.37
CA ALA A 277 10.29 -1.01 -4.06
C ALA A 277 10.33 -0.50 -5.50
N LEU A 278 10.04 -1.38 -6.46
CA LEU A 278 9.90 -0.99 -7.86
C LEU A 278 8.48 -0.47 -8.09
N LEU A 279 8.32 0.84 -8.19
CA LEU A 279 7.05 1.48 -8.50
C LEU A 279 6.87 1.57 -10.02
N THR A 280 5.86 0.89 -10.55
CA THR A 280 5.50 0.92 -11.98
C THR A 280 3.98 0.94 -12.15
N THR A 281 3.49 1.48 -13.26
CA THR A 281 2.07 1.48 -13.61
C THR A 281 1.87 1.05 -15.06
N SER A 282 0.76 0.38 -15.34
CA SER A 282 0.33 0.01 -16.68
C SER A 282 -0.57 1.07 -17.34
N ALA A 283 -0.63 2.28 -16.78
CA ALA A 283 -1.55 3.32 -17.22
C ALA A 283 -1.24 3.79 -18.64
N THR A 284 -2.27 3.85 -19.49
CA THR A 284 -2.18 4.34 -20.87
C THR A 284 -2.96 5.64 -21.02
N ALA A 285 -2.38 6.62 -21.72
CA ALA A 285 -2.96 7.95 -21.81
C ALA A 285 -4.31 7.93 -22.53
N HIS A 286 -4.40 7.27 -23.68
CA HIS A 286 -5.59 7.27 -24.54
C HIS A 286 -6.79 6.50 -23.95
N GLU A 287 -6.59 5.60 -22.98
CA GLU A 287 -7.68 4.95 -22.24
C GLU A 287 -8.04 5.67 -20.94
N THR A 288 -7.09 6.40 -20.34
CA THR A 288 -7.28 7.15 -19.10
C THR A 288 -8.34 8.24 -19.27
N VAL A 289 -9.26 8.36 -18.29
CA VAL A 289 -10.43 9.25 -18.36
C VAL A 289 -10.41 10.26 -17.22
N ALA A 290 -10.77 11.51 -17.50
CA ALA A 290 -11.05 12.51 -16.50
C ALA A 290 -12.57 12.65 -16.26
N THR A 291 -12.97 12.81 -15.00
CA THR A 291 -14.37 13.02 -14.57
C THR A 291 -14.46 14.10 -13.50
N GLY A 292 -15.52 14.92 -13.51
CA GLY A 292 -15.76 15.97 -12.51
C GLY A 292 -16.47 17.18 -13.09
N GLU A 293 -17.14 17.97 -12.25
CA GLU A 293 -17.82 19.21 -12.69
C GLU A 293 -16.83 20.25 -13.24
N GLY A 294 -15.61 20.26 -12.68
CA GLY A 294 -14.48 21.09 -13.14
C GLY A 294 -13.99 20.80 -14.56
N LEU A 295 -14.53 19.82 -15.27
CA LEU A 295 -14.25 19.59 -16.70
C LEU A 295 -15.14 20.39 -17.64
N ARG A 296 -16.27 20.90 -17.15
CA ARG A 296 -17.27 21.63 -17.97
C ARG A 296 -17.46 23.05 -17.50
N GLN A 297 -17.55 23.26 -16.19
CA GLN A 297 -17.86 24.56 -15.60
C GLN A 297 -17.01 24.81 -14.35
N ALA A 298 -16.62 26.05 -14.15
CA ALA A 298 -15.93 26.52 -12.95
C ALA A 298 -16.46 27.89 -12.54
N LEU A 299 -16.51 28.16 -11.23
CA LEU A 299 -16.87 29.49 -10.73
C LEU A 299 -15.60 30.33 -10.56
N VAL A 300 -15.63 31.56 -11.08
CA VAL A 300 -14.51 32.50 -10.95
C VAL A 300 -14.24 32.75 -9.46
N GLY A 301 -12.99 32.54 -9.05
CA GLY A 301 -12.53 32.72 -7.67
C GLY A 301 -12.83 31.55 -6.71
N GLN A 302 -13.49 30.48 -7.17
CA GLN A 302 -13.71 29.26 -6.37
C GLN A 302 -12.89 28.09 -6.91
N PRO A 303 -12.42 27.17 -6.04
CA PRO A 303 -11.73 25.97 -6.47
C PRO A 303 -12.70 25.01 -7.17
N ALA A 304 -12.33 24.55 -8.36
CA ALA A 304 -12.98 23.48 -9.09
C ALA A 304 -12.10 22.24 -9.03
N SER A 305 -12.67 21.10 -8.63
CA SER A 305 -11.97 19.81 -8.58
C SER A 305 -12.44 18.86 -9.69
N LEU A 306 -11.54 17.99 -10.10
CA LEU A 306 -11.83 16.86 -10.98
C LEU A 306 -10.90 15.69 -10.64
N THR A 307 -11.32 14.50 -11.04
CA THR A 307 -10.59 13.26 -10.79
C THR A 307 -10.21 12.62 -12.12
N VAL A 308 -8.94 12.26 -12.27
CA VAL A 308 -8.43 11.46 -13.38
C VAL A 308 -8.30 10.02 -12.92
N THR A 309 -8.96 9.11 -13.64
CA THR A 309 -8.94 7.68 -13.38
C THR A 309 -8.11 6.98 -14.45
N THR A 310 -6.96 6.44 -14.05
CA THR A 310 -6.06 5.75 -14.99
C THR A 310 -6.56 4.38 -15.38
N LYS A 311 -6.34 4.04 -16.66
CA LYS A 311 -6.72 2.75 -17.24
C LYS A 311 -5.56 2.14 -18.00
N ASP A 312 -5.54 0.81 -18.07
CA ASP A 312 -4.58 0.06 -18.87
C ASP A 312 -4.99 -0.04 -20.34
N LYS A 313 -4.17 -0.70 -21.16
CA LYS A 313 -4.43 -0.93 -22.60
C LYS A 313 -5.73 -1.68 -22.89
N ASP A 314 -6.26 -2.43 -21.92
CA ASP A 314 -7.49 -3.23 -22.06
C ASP A 314 -8.71 -2.46 -21.50
N GLY A 315 -8.53 -1.18 -21.12
CA GLY A 315 -9.56 -0.31 -20.57
C GLY A 315 -9.93 -0.63 -19.12
N ARG A 316 -9.14 -1.48 -18.43
CA ARG A 316 -9.35 -1.82 -17.02
C ARG A 316 -8.73 -0.78 -16.11
N LEU A 317 -9.31 -0.62 -14.92
CA LEU A 317 -8.82 0.34 -13.93
C LEU A 317 -7.46 -0.11 -13.39
N VAL A 318 -6.48 0.78 -13.45
CA VAL A 318 -5.20 0.61 -12.76
C VAL A 318 -5.45 0.87 -11.28
N ARG A 319 -4.87 0.02 -10.41
CA ARG A 319 -5.09 0.06 -8.96
C ARG A 319 -3.90 0.58 -8.16
N THR A 320 -2.84 0.98 -8.86
CA THR A 320 -1.61 1.52 -8.29
C THR A 320 -1.40 2.95 -8.79
N GLY A 321 -0.92 3.84 -7.93
CA GLY A 321 -0.50 5.20 -8.34
C GLY A 321 0.94 5.21 -8.86
N SER A 322 1.57 6.39 -8.82
CA SER A 322 2.91 6.71 -9.33
C SER A 322 3.01 6.86 -10.85
N ALA A 323 1.88 7.10 -11.52
CA ALA A 323 1.88 7.45 -12.94
C ALA A 323 2.21 8.94 -13.12
N GLU A 324 3.03 9.26 -14.11
CA GLU A 324 3.50 10.63 -14.34
C GLU A 324 2.41 11.45 -15.03
N LEU A 325 1.57 12.10 -14.22
CA LEU A 325 0.47 12.92 -14.69
C LEU A 325 0.81 14.41 -14.54
N ARG A 326 0.61 15.18 -15.60
CA ARG A 326 0.79 16.63 -15.62
C ARG A 326 -0.48 17.29 -16.14
N ALA A 327 -0.88 18.38 -15.51
CA ALA A 327 -2.03 19.15 -15.96
C ALA A 327 -1.75 20.64 -16.00
N GLU A 328 -2.36 21.31 -16.97
CA GLU A 328 -2.18 22.74 -17.22
C GLU A 328 -3.49 23.36 -17.67
N ILE A 329 -3.79 24.56 -17.17
CA ILE A 329 -4.95 25.34 -17.60
C ILE A 329 -4.46 26.55 -18.41
N THR A 330 -5.08 26.76 -19.57
CA THR A 330 -4.80 27.89 -20.46
C THR A 330 -5.96 28.87 -20.42
N GLY A 331 -5.66 30.10 -20.05
CA GLY A 331 -6.59 31.23 -20.02
C GLY A 331 -6.99 31.72 -21.41
N PRO A 332 -8.07 32.53 -21.52
CA PRO A 332 -8.47 33.15 -22.78
C PRO A 332 -7.46 34.20 -23.27
N ASP A 333 -6.58 34.67 -22.38
CA ASP A 333 -5.42 35.53 -22.66
C ASP A 333 -4.19 34.75 -23.15
N GLY A 334 -4.28 33.41 -23.22
CA GLY A 334 -3.17 32.52 -23.60
C GLY A 334 -2.22 32.16 -22.45
N THR A 335 -2.47 32.65 -21.22
CA THR A 335 -1.63 32.36 -20.07
C THR A 335 -1.78 30.89 -19.64
N ARG A 336 -0.68 30.15 -19.53
CA ARG A 336 -0.66 28.74 -19.11
C ARG A 336 -0.25 28.63 -17.65
N LEU A 337 -1.08 27.99 -16.83
CA LEU A 337 -0.81 27.76 -15.41
C LEU A 337 -0.79 26.25 -15.12
N PRO A 338 0.23 25.73 -14.43
CA PRO A 338 0.24 24.34 -14.00
C PRO A 338 -0.85 24.11 -12.94
N VAL A 339 -1.50 22.96 -13.04
CA VAL A 339 -2.51 22.49 -12.07
C VAL A 339 -1.85 21.42 -11.21
N PRO A 340 -1.84 21.57 -9.88
CA PRO A 340 -1.29 20.56 -8.99
C PRO A 340 -2.09 19.26 -9.12
N VAL A 341 -1.37 18.15 -9.21
CA VAL A 341 -1.93 16.80 -9.27
C VAL A 341 -1.62 16.10 -7.96
N VAL A 342 -2.65 15.58 -7.32
CA VAL A 342 -2.55 14.77 -6.10
C VAL A 342 -2.78 13.31 -6.49
N ASP A 343 -1.76 12.47 -6.32
CA ASP A 343 -1.88 11.02 -6.54
C ASP A 343 -2.41 10.33 -5.28
N HIS A 344 -3.54 9.63 -5.40
CA HIS A 344 -4.15 8.87 -4.30
C HIS A 344 -3.59 7.45 -4.14
N LYS A 345 -2.54 7.11 -4.90
CA LYS A 345 -1.82 5.82 -4.87
C LYS A 345 -2.67 4.59 -5.23
N ASN A 346 -3.89 4.79 -5.71
CA ASN A 346 -4.85 3.74 -6.06
C ASN A 346 -5.23 3.76 -7.57
N GLY A 347 -4.47 4.48 -8.39
CA GLY A 347 -4.75 4.69 -9.83
C GLY A 347 -5.69 5.86 -10.13
N THR A 348 -6.11 6.61 -9.11
CA THR A 348 -6.86 7.87 -9.26
C THR A 348 -6.04 9.08 -8.82
N TYR A 349 -6.25 10.20 -9.50
CA TYR A 349 -5.52 11.44 -9.30
C TYR A 349 -6.52 12.59 -9.18
N GLU A 350 -6.36 13.46 -8.19
CA GLU A 350 -7.18 14.64 -8.02
C GLU A 350 -6.46 15.88 -8.52
N LEU A 351 -7.19 16.71 -9.25
CA LEU A 351 -6.73 17.98 -9.77
C LEU A 351 -7.67 19.07 -9.29
N VAL A 352 -7.11 20.10 -8.68
CA VAL A 352 -7.85 21.27 -8.19
C VAL A 352 -7.27 22.52 -8.82
N TYR A 353 -8.10 23.33 -9.46
CA TYR A 353 -7.70 24.61 -10.03
C TYR A 353 -8.72 25.69 -9.72
N THR A 354 -8.31 26.96 -9.85
CA THR A 354 -9.19 28.11 -9.63
C THR A 354 -9.20 29.00 -10.87
N ALA A 355 -10.38 29.23 -11.43
CA ALA A 355 -10.55 30.15 -12.56
C ALA A 355 -10.38 31.60 -12.08
N ARG A 356 -9.48 32.37 -12.71
CA ARG A 356 -9.20 33.77 -12.34
C ARG A 356 -10.05 34.78 -13.11
N THR A 357 -10.38 34.46 -14.36
CA THR A 357 -11.13 35.31 -15.28
C THR A 357 -12.32 34.54 -15.83
N GLU A 358 -13.37 35.28 -16.17
CA GLU A 358 -14.53 34.74 -16.89
C GLU A 358 -14.16 34.43 -18.34
N GLY A 359 -14.71 33.35 -18.91
CA GLY A 359 -14.47 32.95 -20.29
C GLY A 359 -14.24 31.44 -20.49
N GLU A 360 -13.87 31.05 -21.72
CA GLU A 360 -13.46 29.68 -22.02
C GLU A 360 -12.00 29.44 -21.59
N LEU A 361 -11.77 28.38 -20.82
CA LEU A 361 -10.47 27.88 -20.38
C LEU A 361 -10.19 26.53 -21.05
N LEU A 362 -8.93 26.26 -21.38
CA LEU A 362 -8.50 24.96 -21.91
C LEU A 362 -7.69 24.21 -20.85
N LEU A 363 -8.25 23.12 -20.33
CA LEU A 363 -7.57 22.24 -19.38
C LEU A 363 -6.92 21.07 -20.13
N SER A 364 -5.59 21.05 -20.18
CA SER A 364 -4.81 19.97 -20.77
C SER A 364 -4.32 19.04 -19.66
N VAL A 365 -4.71 17.78 -19.73
CA VAL A 365 -4.20 16.70 -18.88
C VAL A 365 -3.36 15.74 -19.73
N LEU A 366 -2.13 15.50 -19.30
CA LEU A 366 -1.12 14.67 -19.97
C LEU A 366 -0.68 13.54 -19.03
N LEU A 367 -0.57 12.32 -19.54
CA LEU A 367 0.00 11.16 -18.89
C LEU A 367 1.23 10.70 -19.68
N TYR A 368 2.40 10.64 -19.04
CA TYR A 368 3.69 10.35 -19.70
C TYR A 368 3.94 11.24 -20.93
N GLY A 369 3.56 12.52 -20.84
CA GLY A 369 3.66 13.48 -21.93
C GLY A 369 2.60 13.37 -23.04
N GLN A 370 1.69 12.39 -22.97
CA GLN A 370 0.63 12.20 -23.96
C GLN A 370 -0.74 12.64 -23.42
N PRO A 371 -1.62 13.24 -24.26
CA PRO A 371 -2.94 13.69 -23.81
C PRO A 371 -3.83 12.51 -23.42
N VAL A 372 -4.50 12.65 -22.27
CA VAL A 372 -5.52 11.68 -21.85
C VAL A 372 -6.79 11.79 -22.68
N ARG A 373 -7.69 10.81 -22.59
CA ARG A 373 -8.91 10.79 -23.39
C ARG A 373 -9.76 12.03 -23.17
N GLY A 374 -10.01 12.78 -24.25
CA GLY A 374 -10.80 14.02 -24.23
C GLY A 374 -10.02 15.29 -23.90
N SER A 375 -8.72 15.18 -23.60
CA SER A 375 -7.81 16.31 -23.41
C SER A 375 -7.39 16.91 -24.76
N PRO A 376 -7.34 18.26 -24.91
CA PRO A 376 -7.67 19.27 -23.90
C PRO A 376 -9.19 19.49 -23.74
N PHE A 377 -9.63 19.69 -22.50
CA PHE A 377 -11.03 19.94 -22.14
C PHE A 377 -11.36 21.44 -22.18
N ARG A 378 -12.51 21.80 -22.75
CA ARG A 378 -13.04 23.17 -22.73
C ARG A 378 -13.90 23.38 -21.48
N VAL A 379 -13.47 24.28 -20.61
CA VAL A 379 -14.17 24.63 -19.36
C VAL A 379 -14.70 26.06 -19.45
N ARG A 380 -15.97 26.27 -19.08
CA ARG A 380 -16.57 27.61 -19.01
C ARG A 380 -16.48 28.19 -17.59
N ALA A 381 -15.78 29.30 -17.42
CA ALA A 381 -15.70 30.03 -16.16
C ALA A 381 -16.85 31.05 -16.05
N LEU A 382 -17.66 30.94 -15.00
CA LEU A 382 -18.86 31.76 -14.76
C LEU A 382 -18.74 32.58 -13.47
N ARG A 383 -19.43 33.72 -13.39
CA ARG A 383 -19.51 34.48 -12.12
C ARG A 383 -20.52 33.84 -11.16
N PRO A 384 -20.31 33.95 -9.84
CA PRO A 384 -21.23 33.41 -8.83
C PRO A 384 -22.68 33.92 -8.90
N GLY A 385 -22.95 35.01 -9.63
CA GLY A 385 -24.28 35.62 -9.77
C GLY A 385 -25.17 35.07 -10.89
N ASP A 386 -24.63 34.26 -11.81
CA ASP A 386 -25.32 33.84 -13.04
C ASP A 386 -25.79 32.37 -13.02
N LEU A 387 -25.92 31.76 -11.83
CA LEU A 387 -26.41 30.39 -11.71
C LEU A 387 -27.94 30.33 -11.91
N PRO A 388 -28.47 29.49 -12.83
CA PRO A 388 -29.89 29.15 -12.82
C PRO A 388 -30.23 28.37 -11.53
N PRO A 389 -31.42 28.59 -10.92
CA PRO A 389 -31.76 28.01 -9.63
C PRO A 389 -31.86 26.47 -9.69
N SER A 390 -31.18 25.82 -8.74
CA SER A 390 -31.28 24.38 -8.48
C SER A 390 -32.61 24.04 -7.77
N PRO A 391 -33.20 22.85 -7.97
CA PRO A 391 -34.52 22.49 -7.42
C PRO A 391 -34.63 22.38 -5.89
N ASP A 392 -33.52 22.52 -5.15
CA ASP A 392 -33.46 22.19 -3.72
C ASP A 392 -33.78 23.35 -2.74
N ASP A 393 -33.95 24.59 -3.23
CA ASP A 393 -34.13 25.76 -2.35
C ASP A 393 -35.58 26.09 -1.93
N VAL A 394 -36.58 25.32 -2.36
CA VAL A 394 -38.01 25.62 -2.06
C VAL A 394 -38.47 25.13 -0.67
N LYS A 395 -37.62 24.46 0.12
CA LYS A 395 -38.05 23.87 1.41
C LYS A 395 -37.80 24.73 2.66
N ARG A 396 -37.30 25.96 2.54
CA ARG A 396 -37.08 26.85 3.71
C ARG A 396 -37.89 28.13 3.67
N ARG A 397 -39.23 28.04 3.55
CA ARG A 397 -40.09 29.18 3.91
C ARG A 397 -41.54 28.81 4.22
N VAL A 398 -41.84 28.29 5.41
CA VAL A 398 -43.18 28.50 6.04
C VAL A 398 -43.03 28.60 7.56
N LYS A 399 -43.45 29.73 8.12
CA LYS A 399 -43.65 29.99 9.55
C LYS A 399 -44.94 29.29 10.02
N SER A 400 -44.90 28.66 11.19
CA SER A 400 -46.08 28.12 11.89
C SER A 400 -47.05 29.22 12.35
N PRO A 401 -48.34 28.90 12.49
CA PRO A 401 -48.91 28.88 13.86
C PRO A 401 -49.99 27.80 14.14
N GLY A 402 -49.96 27.26 15.37
CA GLY A 402 -51.14 27.09 16.23
C GLY A 402 -52.08 25.86 16.12
N GLY A 403 -52.02 24.98 17.11
CA GLY A 403 -53.21 24.27 17.68
C GLY A 403 -53.62 22.90 17.10
N PRO A 404 -54.38 22.07 17.84
CA PRO A 404 -53.91 20.75 18.26
C PRO A 404 -54.67 19.54 17.67
N GLY A 405 -53.98 18.39 17.62
CA GLY A 405 -54.60 17.06 17.60
C GLY A 405 -54.61 16.37 16.24
N SER A 406 -53.72 15.39 16.05
CA SER A 406 -53.94 14.17 15.25
C SER A 406 -52.61 13.40 15.14
N HIS A 407 -52.54 12.24 15.78
CA HIS A 407 -51.50 11.25 15.54
C HIS A 407 -51.76 10.58 14.18
N VAL A 408 -50.85 10.75 13.22
CA VAL A 408 -50.80 9.89 12.02
C VAL A 408 -49.38 9.37 11.82
N ARG A 409 -49.19 8.08 12.09
CA ARG A 409 -48.05 7.27 11.62
C ARG A 409 -48.11 7.20 10.10
N GLN A 410 -47.11 7.73 9.38
CA GLN A 410 -46.91 7.41 7.97
C GLN A 410 -45.74 6.43 7.78
N LYS A 411 -46.10 5.30 7.17
CA LYS A 411 -45.26 4.19 6.74
C LYS A 411 -44.29 4.65 5.65
N ALA A 412 -43.03 4.25 5.77
CA ALA A 412 -42.04 4.37 4.71
C ALA A 412 -42.42 3.48 3.52
N VAL A 413 -42.54 4.09 2.33
CA VAL A 413 -42.75 3.40 1.05
C VAL A 413 -41.41 2.88 0.55
N ARG A 414 -41.35 1.56 0.32
CA ARG A 414 -40.23 0.83 -0.29
C ARG A 414 -40.02 1.30 -1.74
N ARG A 415 -38.76 1.52 -2.15
CA ARG A 415 -38.38 1.55 -3.57
C ARG A 415 -38.14 0.12 -4.08
N PRO A 416 -38.43 -0.19 -5.36
CA PRO A 416 -38.53 -1.56 -5.86
C PRO A 416 -37.18 -2.16 -6.22
N SER A 417 -37.10 -3.47 -6.01
CA SER A 417 -36.01 -4.37 -6.38
C SER A 417 -35.94 -4.56 -7.89
N SER A 418 -34.78 -4.35 -8.51
CA SER A 418 -34.51 -4.84 -9.86
C SER A 418 -33.93 -6.26 -9.78
N MET A 419 -34.75 -7.20 -10.22
CA MET A 419 -34.40 -8.60 -10.43
C MET A 419 -33.67 -8.78 -11.76
N TYR A 420 -32.43 -9.23 -11.72
CA TYR A 420 -31.84 -10.18 -12.68
C TYR A 420 -30.68 -10.90 -12.00
N SER A 421 -30.95 -12.09 -11.48
CA SER A 421 -29.91 -13.05 -11.11
C SER A 421 -30.52 -14.44 -11.29
N THR A 422 -30.35 -14.98 -12.48
CA THR A 422 -30.50 -16.40 -12.75
C THR A 422 -29.16 -16.95 -13.25
N GLY A 423 -28.57 -17.81 -12.43
CA GLY A 423 -27.71 -18.92 -12.84
C GLY A 423 -26.45 -18.58 -13.62
N GLY A 424 -25.38 -18.18 -12.92
CA GLY A 424 -24.01 -18.20 -13.45
C GLY A 424 -23.04 -18.31 -12.29
N LYS A 425 -22.28 -19.41 -12.24
CA LYS A 425 -21.33 -19.77 -11.17
C LYS A 425 -20.53 -18.55 -10.68
N ARG A 426 -20.64 -18.22 -9.39
CA ARG A 426 -19.73 -17.29 -8.72
C ARG A 426 -18.31 -17.85 -8.86
N LYS A 427 -17.49 -17.20 -9.68
CA LYS A 427 -16.04 -17.21 -9.49
C LYS A 427 -15.78 -16.22 -8.37
N ASP A 428 -15.55 -16.73 -7.18
CA ASP A 428 -14.98 -15.95 -6.08
C ASP A 428 -13.60 -15.46 -6.53
N ASN A 429 -13.47 -14.14 -6.72
CA ASN A 429 -12.18 -13.48 -6.68
C ASN A 429 -12.02 -13.00 -5.23
N PRO A 430 -11.15 -13.61 -4.40
CA PRO A 430 -10.90 -13.09 -3.07
C PRO A 430 -10.24 -11.71 -3.21
N ILE A 431 -10.87 -10.70 -2.63
CA ILE A 431 -10.24 -9.41 -2.39
C ILE A 431 -9.15 -9.69 -1.36
N GLU A 432 -7.88 -9.54 -1.72
CA GLU A 432 -6.76 -9.66 -0.78
C GLU A 432 -6.93 -8.56 0.29
N ASP A 433 -7.37 -8.97 1.48
CA ASP A 433 -7.46 -8.13 2.68
C ASP A 433 -6.10 -8.07 3.37
N GLU A 434 -5.81 -6.96 4.07
CA GLU A 434 -4.64 -6.86 4.93
C GLU A 434 -4.83 -7.60 6.26
N LEU A 435 -6.05 -8.07 6.54
CA LEU A 435 -6.34 -8.88 7.72
C LEU A 435 -5.47 -10.15 7.73
N VAL A 436 -4.60 -10.25 8.74
CA VAL A 436 -3.77 -11.43 8.98
C VAL A 436 -4.57 -12.46 9.76
N PHE A 437 -5.18 -12.04 10.87
CA PHE A 437 -6.03 -12.90 11.68
C PHE A 437 -6.98 -12.09 12.57
N ARG A 438 -8.02 -12.78 13.06
CA ARG A 438 -9.02 -12.27 14.01
C ARG A 438 -9.13 -13.22 15.19
N VAL A 439 -9.12 -12.68 16.41
CA VAL A 439 -9.33 -13.47 17.63
C VAL A 439 -10.46 -12.88 18.45
N GLY A 440 -11.44 -13.74 18.74
CA GLY A 440 -12.47 -13.46 19.72
C GLY A 440 -13.89 -13.62 19.21
N SER A 441 -14.78 -13.81 20.17
CA SER A 441 -16.22 -13.88 20.02
C SER A 441 -16.86 -13.20 21.21
N ARG A 442 -18.17 -12.92 21.11
CA ARG A 442 -18.92 -12.35 22.22
C ARG A 442 -19.02 -13.36 23.36
N GLY A 443 -18.53 -12.99 24.53
CA GLY A 443 -18.70 -13.83 25.72
C GLY A 443 -17.81 -13.46 26.89
N ARG A 444 -17.61 -14.43 27.78
CA ARG A 444 -16.89 -14.26 29.06
C ARG A 444 -15.85 -15.34 29.32
N GLU A 445 -15.73 -16.33 28.45
CA GLU A 445 -14.73 -17.39 28.59
C GLU A 445 -13.35 -16.93 28.08
N LYS A 446 -12.41 -17.88 27.97
CA LYS A 446 -11.04 -17.64 27.51
C LYS A 446 -11.06 -17.31 26.03
N GLY A 447 -10.49 -16.17 25.64
CA GLY A 447 -10.51 -15.71 24.26
C GLY A 447 -11.81 -15.05 23.83
N GLU A 448 -12.81 -14.95 24.71
CA GLU A 448 -14.07 -14.24 24.43
C GLU A 448 -14.07 -12.85 25.05
N PHE A 449 -14.79 -11.92 24.42
CA PHE A 449 -14.84 -10.53 24.84
C PHE A 449 -16.28 -10.04 24.99
N THR A 450 -16.54 -9.24 26.03
CA THR A 450 -17.82 -8.52 26.15
C THR A 450 -17.67 -7.06 25.73
N ASN A 451 -16.58 -6.39 26.12
CA ASN A 451 -16.29 -5.00 25.74
C ASN A 451 -14.78 -4.76 25.81
N LEU A 452 -14.07 -5.16 24.76
CA LEU A 452 -12.65 -4.87 24.66
C LEU A 452 -12.40 -3.37 24.42
N GLN A 453 -11.38 -2.82 25.07
CA GLN A 453 -11.05 -1.39 25.04
C GLN A 453 -9.61 -1.19 24.56
N GLY A 454 -8.66 -1.18 25.49
CA GLY A 454 -7.25 -1.02 25.18
C GLY A 454 -6.63 -2.33 24.70
N VAL A 455 -5.70 -2.20 23.77
CA VAL A 455 -4.78 -3.26 23.38
C VAL A 455 -3.37 -2.69 23.43
N SER A 456 -2.41 -3.51 23.85
CA SER A 456 -0.99 -3.21 23.84
C SER A 456 -0.25 -4.44 23.36
N ALA A 457 0.93 -4.26 22.77
CA ALA A 457 1.80 -5.35 22.41
C ALA A 457 3.16 -5.17 23.07
N ALA A 458 3.69 -6.27 23.58
CA ALA A 458 5.00 -6.33 24.20
C ALA A 458 6.05 -6.73 23.16
N SER A 459 7.29 -6.27 23.35
CA SER A 459 8.45 -6.70 22.57
C SER A 459 8.70 -8.21 22.65
N SER A 460 8.25 -8.86 23.74
CA SER A 460 8.32 -10.32 23.93
C SER A 460 7.30 -11.12 23.09
N GLY A 461 6.67 -10.52 22.09
CA GLY A 461 5.67 -11.18 21.22
C GLY A 461 4.34 -11.51 21.90
N ARG A 462 3.87 -10.63 22.80
CA ARG A 462 2.57 -10.79 23.50
C ARG A 462 1.62 -9.66 23.15
N ILE A 463 0.36 -9.99 22.92
CA ILE A 463 -0.75 -9.04 22.78
C ILE A 463 -1.56 -9.05 24.08
N VAL A 464 -1.73 -7.89 24.70
CA VAL A 464 -2.44 -7.72 25.96
C VAL A 464 -3.69 -6.89 25.71
N VAL A 465 -4.86 -7.42 26.05
CA VAL A 465 -6.16 -6.82 25.78
C VAL A 465 -6.92 -6.59 27.07
N ALA A 466 -7.42 -5.37 27.26
CA ALA A 466 -8.30 -5.02 28.37
C ALA A 466 -9.77 -5.25 28.00
N ASP A 467 -10.45 -6.13 28.72
CA ASP A 467 -11.90 -6.35 28.59
C ASP A 467 -12.63 -5.68 29.75
N SER A 468 -13.15 -4.50 29.46
CA SER A 468 -13.79 -3.61 30.44
C SER A 468 -14.95 -4.29 31.17
N ASN A 469 -15.83 -4.98 30.42
CA ASN A 469 -17.06 -5.50 31.01
C ASN A 469 -16.86 -6.87 31.67
N ASN A 470 -15.83 -7.61 31.25
CA ASN A 470 -15.40 -8.83 31.94
C ASN A 470 -14.42 -8.58 33.09
N GLN A 471 -14.08 -7.30 33.36
CA GLN A 471 -13.17 -6.86 34.42
C GLN A 471 -11.85 -7.63 34.43
N CYS A 472 -11.29 -7.91 33.26
CA CYS A 472 -10.09 -8.71 33.14
C CYS A 472 -9.15 -8.20 32.05
N ILE A 473 -7.93 -8.69 32.13
CA ILE A 473 -6.92 -8.58 31.08
C ILE A 473 -6.69 -9.96 30.51
N GLN A 474 -6.66 -10.07 29.18
CA GLN A 474 -6.38 -11.30 28.47
C GLN A 474 -5.08 -11.13 27.67
N VAL A 475 -4.22 -12.15 27.69
CA VAL A 475 -2.91 -12.15 27.06
C VAL A 475 -2.87 -13.23 25.98
N PHE A 476 -2.38 -12.87 24.80
CA PHE A 476 -2.25 -13.71 23.62
C PHE A 476 -0.81 -13.66 23.09
N SER A 477 -0.41 -14.61 22.26
CA SER A 477 0.79 -14.44 21.41
C SER A 477 0.51 -13.55 20.20
N ASN A 478 1.57 -13.17 19.49
CA ASN A 478 1.48 -12.48 18.21
C ASN A 478 0.70 -13.26 17.13
N GLU A 479 0.61 -14.59 17.23
CA GLU A 479 -0.19 -15.43 16.33
C GLU A 479 -1.65 -15.57 16.79
N GLY A 480 -2.05 -14.84 17.84
CA GLY A 480 -3.42 -14.84 18.36
C GLY A 480 -3.76 -15.99 19.31
N GLN A 481 -2.79 -16.80 19.73
CA GLN A 481 -3.04 -17.90 20.67
C GLN A 481 -3.24 -17.39 22.09
N PHE A 482 -4.32 -17.79 22.75
CA PHE A 482 -4.58 -17.45 24.15
C PHE A 482 -3.48 -18.01 25.06
N LYS A 483 -2.91 -17.17 25.93
CA LYS A 483 -1.91 -17.56 26.93
C LYS A 483 -2.54 -17.69 28.31
N PHE A 484 -3.02 -16.58 28.85
CA PHE A 484 -3.66 -16.56 30.16
C PHE A 484 -4.54 -15.31 30.32
N ARG A 485 -5.32 -15.31 31.40
CA ARG A 485 -6.22 -14.22 31.79
C ARG A 485 -6.05 -13.97 33.28
N PHE A 486 -6.10 -12.70 33.68
CA PHE A 486 -6.11 -12.31 35.08
C PHE A 486 -7.04 -11.11 35.30
N GLY A 487 -7.30 -10.79 36.57
CA GLY A 487 -8.23 -9.74 36.97
C GLY A 487 -9.41 -10.31 37.75
N VAL A 488 -9.68 -9.69 38.90
CA VAL A 488 -10.81 -10.01 39.77
C VAL A 488 -11.67 -8.77 39.88
N ARG A 489 -12.99 -8.92 39.70
CA ARG A 489 -13.92 -7.81 39.84
C ARG A 489 -13.84 -7.20 41.24
N GLY A 490 -13.68 -5.88 41.31
CA GLY A 490 -13.86 -5.14 42.56
C GLY A 490 -13.08 -3.84 42.62
N ARG A 491 -13.03 -3.28 43.84
CA ARG A 491 -12.54 -1.93 44.14
C ARG A 491 -11.39 -1.91 45.14
N SER A 492 -10.78 -3.05 45.41
CA SER A 492 -9.57 -3.14 46.23
C SER A 492 -8.30 -3.14 45.35
N PRO A 493 -7.12 -2.82 45.90
CA PRO A 493 -5.86 -3.00 45.15
C PRO A 493 -5.73 -4.41 44.57
N GLY A 494 -5.31 -4.51 43.30
CA GLY A 494 -5.24 -5.76 42.54
C GLY A 494 -6.55 -6.21 41.90
N GLN A 495 -7.68 -5.60 42.24
CA GLN A 495 -8.97 -5.82 41.58
C GLN A 495 -9.20 -4.79 40.45
N LEU A 496 -10.04 -5.16 39.50
CA LEU A 496 -10.41 -4.35 38.34
C LEU A 496 -11.92 -4.10 38.33
N GLN A 497 -12.34 -2.88 38.03
CA GLN A 497 -13.74 -2.50 37.94
C GLN A 497 -14.13 -2.16 36.50
N ARG A 498 -13.36 -1.31 35.83
CA ARG A 498 -13.52 -1.00 34.40
C ARG A 498 -12.14 -0.75 33.76
N PRO A 499 -11.37 -1.82 33.50
CA PRO A 499 -10.07 -1.70 32.85
C PRO A 499 -10.26 -1.20 31.41
N THR A 500 -9.59 -0.10 31.07
CA THR A 500 -9.74 0.57 29.78
C THR A 500 -8.45 0.50 28.98
N GLY A 501 -7.50 1.39 29.22
CA GLY A 501 -6.19 1.37 28.60
C GLY A 501 -5.27 0.34 29.26
N VAL A 502 -4.42 -0.25 28.43
CA VAL A 502 -3.36 -1.14 28.86
C VAL A 502 -2.07 -0.76 28.13
N ALA A 503 -0.94 -0.84 28.82
CA ALA A 503 0.39 -0.68 28.28
C ALA A 503 1.31 -1.73 28.89
N VAL A 504 2.42 -2.03 28.20
CA VAL A 504 3.47 -2.92 28.71
C VAL A 504 4.77 -2.12 28.74
N ASP A 505 5.49 -2.13 29.87
CA ASP A 505 6.80 -1.48 29.97
C ASP A 505 7.94 -2.37 29.42
N THR A 506 9.17 -1.86 29.47
CA THR A 506 10.36 -2.58 29.03
C THR A 506 10.70 -3.81 29.88
N ASN A 507 10.21 -3.88 31.12
CA ASN A 507 10.37 -5.05 32.00
C ASN A 507 9.29 -6.11 31.75
N GLY A 508 8.30 -5.81 30.90
CA GLY A 508 7.14 -6.66 30.65
C GLY A 508 6.01 -6.52 31.68
N ASP A 509 6.11 -5.58 32.63
CA ASP A 509 5.03 -5.28 33.55
C ASP A 509 3.83 -4.74 32.77
N ILE A 510 2.62 -5.13 33.21
CA ILE A 510 1.36 -4.75 32.57
C ILE A 510 0.73 -3.61 33.37
N ILE A 511 0.62 -2.44 32.75
CA ILE A 511 0.05 -1.23 33.33
C ILE A 511 -1.39 -1.08 32.85
N VAL A 512 -2.35 -0.99 33.77
CA VAL A 512 -3.79 -0.99 33.47
C VAL A 512 -4.44 0.25 34.04
N ALA A 513 -5.04 1.06 33.17
CA ALA A 513 -5.89 2.18 33.56
C ALA A 513 -7.31 1.70 33.91
N ASP A 514 -7.74 1.92 35.14
CA ASP A 514 -9.08 1.54 35.60
C ASP A 514 -9.97 2.78 35.76
N TYR A 515 -10.90 2.93 34.82
CA TYR A 515 -11.72 4.14 34.70
C TYR A 515 -12.64 4.38 35.91
N ASP A 516 -13.18 3.31 36.49
CA ASP A 516 -14.15 3.40 37.60
C ASP A 516 -13.47 3.34 38.97
N ASN A 517 -12.34 2.66 39.09
CA ASN A 517 -11.51 2.71 40.29
C ASN A 517 -10.67 3.98 40.39
N ARG A 518 -10.47 4.69 39.26
CA ARG A 518 -9.77 5.98 39.20
C ARG A 518 -8.31 5.91 39.66
N TRP A 519 -7.63 4.83 39.27
CA TRP A 519 -6.20 4.69 39.42
C TRP A 519 -5.64 3.84 38.28
N VAL A 520 -4.32 3.75 38.24
CA VAL A 520 -3.61 2.83 37.36
C VAL A 520 -3.00 1.72 38.21
N SER A 521 -3.22 0.47 37.83
CA SER A 521 -2.67 -0.72 38.48
C SER A 521 -1.49 -1.25 37.67
N ILE A 522 -0.41 -1.64 38.34
CA ILE A 522 0.77 -2.26 37.73
C ILE A 522 0.81 -3.73 38.15
N PHE A 523 0.88 -4.61 37.18
CA PHE A 523 0.97 -6.07 37.35
C PHE A 523 2.29 -6.59 36.78
N SER A 524 2.80 -7.70 37.31
CA SER A 524 3.93 -8.41 36.71
C SER A 524 3.57 -8.98 35.33
N PRO A 525 4.56 -9.45 34.55
CA PRO A 525 4.32 -10.11 33.27
C PRO A 525 3.43 -11.37 33.37
N GLU A 526 3.27 -11.95 34.57
CA GLU A 526 2.40 -13.10 34.88
C GLU A 526 1.02 -12.70 35.41
N GLY A 527 0.72 -11.40 35.49
CA GLY A 527 -0.55 -10.89 35.98
C GLY A 527 -0.68 -10.78 37.51
N LYS A 528 0.44 -10.82 38.26
CA LYS A 528 0.42 -10.62 39.72
C LYS A 528 0.42 -9.12 40.04
N PHE A 529 -0.46 -8.68 40.91
CA PHE A 529 -0.53 -7.27 41.30
C PHE A 529 0.75 -6.83 42.02
N LYS A 530 1.37 -5.73 41.57
CA LYS A 530 2.55 -5.13 42.20
C LYS A 530 2.17 -3.91 43.02
N THR A 531 1.57 -2.91 42.38
CA THR A 531 1.22 -1.64 43.02
C THR A 531 0.14 -0.89 42.26
N LYS A 532 -0.35 0.21 42.83
CA LYS A 532 -1.25 1.17 42.17
C LYS A 532 -0.73 2.59 42.31
N ILE A 533 -1.01 3.42 41.30
CA ILE A 533 -0.58 4.82 41.24
C ILE A 533 -1.74 5.74 40.85
N GLY A 534 -1.59 7.04 41.13
CA GLY A 534 -2.57 8.06 40.75
C GLY A 534 -3.89 8.05 41.54
N ALA A 535 -4.04 7.19 42.54
CA ALA A 535 -5.21 7.16 43.42
C ALA A 535 -5.42 8.54 44.08
N GLY A 536 -6.66 9.05 43.99
CA GLY A 536 -7.02 10.39 44.51
C GLY A 536 -6.60 11.56 43.61
N ARG A 537 -5.88 11.31 42.52
CA ARG A 537 -5.49 12.32 41.52
C ARG A 537 -6.23 12.14 40.20
N LEU A 538 -6.43 10.89 39.80
CA LEU A 538 -7.17 10.53 38.58
C LEU A 538 -8.68 10.52 38.86
N MET A 539 -9.46 10.87 37.85
CA MET A 539 -10.92 10.96 37.88
C MET A 539 -11.58 9.95 36.93
N GLY A 540 -10.93 9.64 35.82
CA GLY A 540 -11.38 8.68 34.82
C GLY A 540 -10.25 8.36 33.85
N PRO A 541 -9.20 7.64 34.29
CA PRO A 541 -8.09 7.28 33.43
C PRO A 541 -8.58 6.35 32.32
N LYS A 542 -8.17 6.63 31.09
CA LYS A 542 -8.59 5.91 29.90
C LYS A 542 -7.40 5.37 29.12
N GLY A 543 -6.59 6.24 28.54
CA GLY A 543 -5.37 5.87 27.83
C GLY A 543 -4.20 5.73 28.80
N VAL A 544 -3.31 4.78 28.55
CA VAL A 544 -2.02 4.68 29.24
C VAL A 544 -0.94 4.27 28.26
N ALA A 545 0.24 4.87 28.38
CA ALA A 545 1.45 4.54 27.64
C ALA A 545 2.67 4.66 28.57
N VAL A 546 3.79 4.06 28.17
CA VAL A 546 5.06 4.16 28.88
C VAL A 546 6.09 4.78 27.95
N ASP A 547 6.79 5.81 28.41
CA ASP A 547 7.89 6.42 27.65
C ASP A 547 9.19 5.60 27.78
N ARG A 548 10.23 5.98 27.04
CA ARG A 548 11.53 5.27 27.06
C ARG A 548 12.28 5.40 28.38
N ASN A 549 11.92 6.38 29.21
CA ASN A 549 12.49 6.59 30.55
C ASN A 549 11.73 5.79 31.63
N GLY A 550 10.68 5.05 31.26
CA GLY A 550 9.82 4.31 32.16
C GLY A 550 8.75 5.15 32.84
N HIS A 551 8.53 6.41 32.44
CA HIS A 551 7.41 7.18 32.95
C HIS A 551 6.09 6.65 32.39
N ILE A 552 5.08 6.61 33.26
CA ILE A 552 3.74 6.17 32.95
C ILE A 552 2.89 7.41 32.62
N ILE A 553 2.51 7.53 31.37
CA ILE A 553 1.69 8.64 30.86
C ILE A 553 0.23 8.17 30.81
N VAL A 554 -0.64 8.91 31.47
CA VAL A 554 -2.04 8.55 31.68
C VAL A 554 -2.93 9.66 31.16
N VAL A 555 -3.77 9.33 30.19
CA VAL A 555 -4.84 10.20 29.72
C VAL A 555 -6.03 10.04 30.64
N ASP A 556 -6.40 11.11 31.34
CA ASP A 556 -7.57 11.15 32.17
C ASP A 556 -8.72 11.87 31.45
N ASN A 557 -9.68 11.06 30.99
CA ASN A 557 -10.79 11.49 30.17
C ASN A 557 -11.72 12.46 30.92
N LYS A 558 -12.06 12.16 32.18
CA LYS A 558 -13.00 12.99 32.96
C LYS A 558 -12.43 14.34 33.35
N SER A 559 -11.14 14.40 33.67
CA SER A 559 -10.46 15.67 33.96
C SER A 559 -9.94 16.40 32.72
N CYS A 560 -10.02 15.76 31.54
CA CYS A 560 -9.50 16.28 30.27
C CYS A 560 -8.02 16.68 30.36
N CYS A 561 -7.22 15.89 31.08
CA CYS A 561 -5.81 16.15 31.35
C CYS A 561 -4.97 14.91 31.06
N VAL A 562 -3.68 15.12 30.84
CA VAL A 562 -2.66 14.07 30.76
C VAL A 562 -1.76 14.20 31.98
N PHE A 563 -1.47 13.07 32.62
CA PHE A 563 -0.61 12.98 33.79
C PHE A 563 0.61 12.11 33.49
N THR A 564 1.79 12.56 33.89
CA THR A 564 3.03 11.79 33.78
C THR A 564 3.48 11.37 35.16
N PHE A 565 3.61 10.08 35.41
CA PHE A 565 4.04 9.51 36.68
C PHE A 565 5.37 8.78 36.53
N GLN A 566 6.20 8.79 37.57
CA GLN A 566 7.28 7.82 37.73
C GLN A 566 6.71 6.44 38.08
N PRO A 567 7.45 5.33 37.83
CA PRO A 567 7.03 3.98 38.24
C PRO A 567 6.69 3.84 39.73
N ASN A 568 7.35 4.64 40.58
CA ASN A 568 7.07 4.69 42.03
C ASN A 568 5.76 5.42 42.39
N GLY A 569 5.04 5.98 41.41
CA GLY A 569 3.78 6.71 41.56
C GLY A 569 3.91 8.21 41.83
N LYS A 570 5.13 8.77 41.88
CA LYS A 570 5.35 10.21 42.00
C LYS A 570 4.89 10.92 40.73
N LEU A 571 4.10 11.98 40.88
CA LEU A 571 3.68 12.82 39.77
C LEU A 571 4.86 13.68 39.28
N VAL A 572 5.18 13.59 37.99
CA VAL A 572 6.19 14.40 37.31
C VAL A 572 5.57 15.68 36.77
N GLY A 573 4.47 15.55 36.03
CA GLY A 573 3.84 16.66 35.34
C GLY A 573 2.37 16.39 35.02
N ARG A 574 1.65 17.47 34.74
CA ARG A 574 0.26 17.43 34.29
C ARG A 574 0.03 18.59 33.33
N PHE A 575 -0.63 18.29 32.21
CA PHE A 575 -1.04 19.31 31.24
C PHE A 575 -2.43 19.01 30.68
N GLY A 576 -2.98 20.00 29.97
CA GLY A 576 -4.34 19.96 29.44
C GLY A 576 -5.40 20.52 30.39
N GLY A 577 -6.62 20.57 29.89
CA GLY A 577 -7.82 21.04 30.59
C GLY A 577 -9.00 20.95 29.64
N ARG A 578 -10.23 21.10 30.15
CA ARG A 578 -11.43 20.98 29.31
C ARG A 578 -11.55 22.15 28.33
N GLY A 579 -11.70 21.87 27.03
CA GLY A 579 -11.92 22.89 26.01
C GLY A 579 -11.64 22.42 24.59
N ALA A 580 -11.84 23.31 23.61
CA ALA A 580 -11.65 23.04 22.19
C ALA A 580 -10.40 23.69 21.57
N THR A 581 -9.71 24.55 22.33
CA THR A 581 -8.47 25.20 21.85
C THR A 581 -7.35 24.18 21.71
N ASP A 582 -6.27 24.52 21.03
CA ASP A 582 -5.16 23.60 20.76
C ASP A 582 -4.52 23.00 22.02
N ARG A 583 -4.44 23.74 23.12
CA ARG A 583 -3.87 23.26 24.41
C ARG A 583 -4.85 22.52 25.32
N HIS A 584 -6.14 22.51 25.02
CA HIS A 584 -7.19 21.92 25.85
C HIS A 584 -7.75 20.65 25.19
N PHE A 585 -8.38 19.75 25.94
CA PHE A 585 -8.99 18.54 25.43
C PHE A 585 -10.50 18.50 25.66
N ALA A 586 -11.22 17.80 24.80
CA ALA A 586 -12.62 17.47 24.98
C ALA A 586 -12.79 15.94 24.93
N GLY A 587 -12.66 15.31 26.10
CA GLY A 587 -12.73 13.85 26.22
C GLY A 587 -11.53 13.15 25.57
N PRO A 588 -10.29 13.42 26.01
CA PRO A 588 -9.13 12.73 25.47
C PRO A 588 -9.24 11.22 25.75
N HIS A 589 -8.76 10.38 24.83
CA HIS A 589 -9.03 8.95 24.83
C HIS A 589 -7.80 8.08 25.06
N PHE A 590 -6.94 7.93 24.06
CA PHE A 590 -5.73 7.11 24.15
C PHE A 590 -4.48 7.97 23.95
N VAL A 591 -3.34 7.37 24.29
CA VAL A 591 -2.02 8.00 24.18
C VAL A 591 -1.02 7.00 23.65
N ALA A 592 -0.08 7.50 22.86
CA ALA A 592 1.13 6.80 22.45
C ALA A 592 2.33 7.72 22.63
N VAL A 593 3.52 7.14 22.70
CA VAL A 593 4.79 7.87 22.82
C VAL A 593 5.68 7.45 21.68
N ASN A 594 6.26 8.42 20.98
CA ASN A 594 7.15 8.13 19.86
C ASN A 594 8.62 7.99 20.31
N ASN A 595 9.51 7.74 19.34
CA ASN A 595 10.93 7.55 19.60
C ASN A 595 11.67 8.78 20.16
N LYS A 596 11.07 9.97 20.05
CA LYS A 596 11.58 11.23 20.59
C LYS A 596 10.99 11.55 21.98
N ASN A 597 10.24 10.62 22.58
CA ASN A 597 9.43 10.84 23.78
C ASN A 597 8.34 11.92 23.63
N GLU A 598 7.90 12.22 22.40
CA GLU A 598 6.74 13.08 22.18
C GLU A 598 5.46 12.29 22.47
N ILE A 599 4.51 12.94 23.13
CA ILE A 599 3.26 12.37 23.62
C ILE A 599 2.16 12.67 22.61
N VAL A 600 1.62 11.63 21.98
CA VAL A 600 0.56 11.72 20.97
C VAL A 600 -0.76 11.31 21.60
N VAL A 601 -1.75 12.21 21.60
CA VAL A 601 -3.03 12.03 22.29
C VAL A 601 -4.19 12.22 21.33
N THR A 602 -5.15 11.30 21.35
CA THR A 602 -6.41 11.42 20.60
C THR A 602 -7.44 12.19 21.39
N ASP A 603 -8.05 13.19 20.76
CA ASP A 603 -9.05 14.06 21.35
C ASP A 603 -10.44 13.77 20.74
N PHE A 604 -11.21 12.95 21.45
CA PHE A 604 -12.40 12.30 20.91
C PHE A 604 -13.47 13.30 20.47
N HIS A 605 -13.87 14.27 21.31
CA HIS A 605 -14.92 15.21 20.93
C HIS A 605 -14.43 16.38 20.06
N ASN A 606 -13.11 16.62 20.01
CA ASN A 606 -12.53 17.64 19.14
C ASN A 606 -12.07 17.08 17.78
N HIS A 607 -12.30 15.80 17.49
CA HIS A 607 -12.02 15.18 16.19
C HIS A 607 -10.57 15.37 15.70
N SER A 608 -9.61 15.36 16.63
CA SER A 608 -8.21 15.68 16.31
C SER A 608 -7.23 14.85 17.14
N VAL A 609 -5.98 14.88 16.69
CA VAL A 609 -4.84 14.30 17.39
C VAL A 609 -3.88 15.43 17.74
N LYS A 610 -3.33 15.38 18.96
CA LYS A 610 -2.47 16.43 19.51
C LYS A 610 -1.15 15.84 19.97
N VAL A 611 -0.07 16.52 19.61
CA VAL A 611 1.29 16.08 19.89
C VAL A 611 1.95 17.07 20.85
N TYR A 612 2.57 16.54 21.89
CA TYR A 612 3.23 17.30 22.95
C TYR A 612 4.67 16.82 23.13
N SER A 613 5.53 17.67 23.67
CA SER A 613 6.87 17.27 24.08
C SER A 613 6.82 16.36 25.32
N ALA A 614 7.97 15.76 25.67
CA ALA A 614 8.11 14.97 26.89
C ALA A 614 7.76 15.75 28.18
N ASP A 615 7.99 17.07 28.17
CA ASP A 615 7.70 17.97 29.30
C ASP A 615 6.22 18.42 29.34
N GLY A 616 5.42 18.05 28.33
CA GLY A 616 4.01 18.41 28.22
C GLY A 616 3.74 19.74 27.52
N GLU A 617 4.71 20.29 26.80
CA GLU A 617 4.52 21.47 25.96
C GLU A 617 3.83 21.11 24.65
N PHE A 618 2.85 21.91 24.22
CA PHE A 618 2.11 21.67 22.98
C PHE A 618 3.00 21.93 21.76
N LEU A 619 3.11 20.94 20.88
CA LEU A 619 3.88 21.05 19.65
C LEU A 619 2.96 21.40 18.47
N PHE A 620 2.05 20.49 18.12
CA PHE A 620 1.13 20.69 17.01
C PHE A 620 -0.10 19.80 17.13
N LYS A 621 -1.08 20.06 16.26
CA LYS A 621 -2.34 19.35 16.14
C LYS A 621 -2.60 19.05 14.67
N PHE A 622 -3.20 17.90 14.40
CA PHE A 622 -3.74 17.58 13.09
C PHE A 622 -5.10 16.88 13.22
N GLY A 623 -5.83 16.85 12.11
CA GLY A 623 -7.18 16.33 12.05
C GLY A 623 -8.28 17.36 12.31
N SER A 624 -9.41 17.12 11.66
CA SER A 624 -10.65 17.87 11.82
C SER A 624 -11.86 16.94 11.71
N HIS A 625 -13.04 17.41 12.11
CA HIS A 625 -14.27 16.64 11.91
C HIS A 625 -14.52 16.35 10.43
N GLY A 626 -14.84 15.10 10.10
CA GLY A 626 -15.28 14.69 8.77
C GLY A 626 -14.94 13.25 8.43
N GLU A 627 -15.16 12.89 7.16
CA GLU A 627 -14.99 11.54 6.61
C GLU A 627 -13.86 11.48 5.56
N GLY A 628 -13.27 12.62 5.19
CA GLY A 628 -12.18 12.70 4.21
C GLY A 628 -10.82 12.24 4.76
N ASN A 629 -9.81 12.24 3.90
CA ASN A 629 -8.43 11.92 4.27
C ASN A 629 -7.91 12.89 5.33
N GLY A 630 -7.36 12.35 6.41
CA GLY A 630 -6.87 13.14 7.54
C GLY A 630 -7.96 13.79 8.39
N GLN A 631 -9.24 13.52 8.10
CA GLN A 631 -10.37 13.91 8.94
C GLN A 631 -10.78 12.75 9.83
N PHE A 632 -11.34 13.06 11.00
CA PHE A 632 -11.77 12.08 11.98
C PHE A 632 -13.21 12.29 12.41
N ASN A 633 -13.86 11.19 12.75
CA ASN A 633 -15.09 11.18 13.51
C ASN A 633 -14.86 10.47 14.84
N ALA A 634 -14.48 11.25 15.86
CA ALA A 634 -14.24 10.78 17.21
C ALA A 634 -13.09 9.74 17.32
N PRO A 635 -11.83 10.16 17.09
CA PRO A 635 -10.69 9.25 17.09
C PRO A 635 -10.45 8.65 18.48
N THR A 636 -10.03 7.38 18.51
CA THR A 636 -9.87 6.59 19.74
C THR A 636 -8.43 6.11 19.92
N GLY A 637 -8.08 4.91 19.47
CA GLY A 637 -6.75 4.33 19.63
C GLY A 637 -5.70 5.08 18.83
N VAL A 638 -4.48 5.11 19.36
CA VAL A 638 -3.31 5.65 18.67
C VAL A 638 -2.09 4.80 18.99
N ALA A 639 -1.25 4.58 17.99
CA ALA A 639 0.09 4.03 18.14
C ALA A 639 1.07 4.79 17.24
N VAL A 640 2.35 4.67 17.54
CA VAL A 640 3.41 5.26 16.71
C VAL A 640 4.39 4.17 16.34
N ASP A 641 4.75 4.09 15.06
CA ASP A 641 5.72 3.11 14.57
C ASP A 641 7.18 3.55 14.78
N SER A 642 8.11 2.69 14.39
CA SER A 642 9.55 2.97 14.48
C SER A 642 10.02 4.12 13.58
N ASN A 643 9.30 4.41 12.50
CA ASN A 643 9.57 5.50 11.56
C ASN A 643 8.98 6.83 12.05
N GLY A 644 8.19 6.82 13.12
CA GLY A 644 7.50 7.98 13.65
C GLY A 644 6.12 8.23 13.02
N ASN A 645 5.62 7.31 12.20
CA ASN A 645 4.27 7.38 11.64
C ASN A 645 3.24 7.15 12.75
N ILE A 646 2.17 7.95 12.73
CA ILE A 646 1.09 7.92 13.72
C ILE A 646 -0.08 7.16 13.11
N ILE A 647 -0.51 6.10 13.79
CA ILE A 647 -1.62 5.24 13.36
C ILE A 647 -2.79 5.49 14.29
N VAL A 648 -3.95 5.82 13.74
CA VAL A 648 -5.11 6.30 14.50
C VAL A 648 -6.36 5.50 14.12
N ALA A 649 -7.03 4.96 15.13
CA ALA A 649 -8.35 4.36 14.98
C ALA A 649 -9.40 5.47 14.98
N ASP A 650 -10.19 5.52 13.91
CA ASP A 650 -11.23 6.51 13.70
C ASP A 650 -12.59 5.85 13.97
N TRP A 651 -13.03 5.95 15.23
CA TRP A 651 -14.14 5.14 15.75
C TRP A 651 -15.46 5.37 15.02
N GLY A 652 -15.80 6.64 14.73
CA GLY A 652 -17.06 7.00 14.10
C GLY A 652 -17.09 6.71 12.60
N ASN A 653 -15.93 6.68 11.94
CA ASN A 653 -15.80 6.31 10.53
C ASN A 653 -15.43 4.83 10.34
N SER A 654 -15.30 4.05 11.42
CA SER A 654 -15.02 2.62 11.41
C SER A 654 -13.79 2.23 10.57
N ARG A 655 -12.70 3.01 10.68
CA ARG A 655 -11.48 2.84 9.88
C ARG A 655 -10.22 3.09 10.69
N ILE A 656 -9.06 2.77 10.11
CA ILE A 656 -7.74 3.10 10.66
C ILE A 656 -6.99 3.94 9.63
N GLN A 657 -6.41 5.05 10.08
CA GLN A 657 -5.63 5.98 9.27
C GLN A 657 -4.18 6.03 9.73
N VAL A 658 -3.26 6.21 8.78
CA VAL A 658 -1.82 6.32 9.01
C VAL A 658 -1.36 7.71 8.57
N PHE A 659 -0.54 8.34 9.41
CA PHE A 659 0.00 9.68 9.22
C PHE A 659 1.51 9.66 9.40
N ASP A 660 2.22 10.60 8.79
CA ASP A 660 3.64 10.80 9.09
C ASP A 660 3.83 11.49 10.46
N SER A 661 5.09 11.67 10.85
CA SER A 661 5.45 12.33 12.11
C SER A 661 5.05 13.82 12.21
N SER A 662 4.66 14.45 11.10
CA SER A 662 4.16 15.83 11.05
C SER A 662 2.62 15.92 11.09
N GLY A 663 1.93 14.77 11.07
CA GLY A 663 0.47 14.70 11.00
C GLY A 663 -0.11 14.77 9.59
N SER A 664 0.72 14.59 8.55
CA SER A 664 0.23 14.50 7.16
C SER A 664 -0.30 13.10 6.88
N PHE A 665 -1.46 13.01 6.23
CA PHE A 665 -2.09 11.74 5.90
C PHE A 665 -1.25 10.93 4.90
N LEU A 666 -1.03 9.64 5.18
CA LEU A 666 -0.29 8.70 4.33
C LEU A 666 -1.22 7.69 3.65
N SER A 667 -2.01 6.96 4.43
CA SER A 667 -2.83 5.86 3.93
C SER A 667 -3.93 5.43 4.91
N TYR A 668 -4.80 4.53 4.45
CA TYR A 668 -5.69 3.74 5.29
C TYR A 668 -5.15 2.31 5.40
N ILE A 669 -5.42 1.64 6.51
CA ILE A 669 -5.32 0.18 6.56
C ILE A 669 -6.58 -0.39 5.93
N ASN A 670 -6.42 -1.31 4.97
CA ASN A 670 -7.55 -1.90 4.27
C ASN A 670 -8.29 -2.86 5.23
N THR A 671 -9.56 -2.55 5.53
CA THR A 671 -10.43 -3.38 6.38
C THR A 671 -11.69 -3.81 5.62
N SER A 672 -11.62 -3.87 4.29
CA SER A 672 -12.81 -4.01 3.44
C SER A 672 -13.45 -5.40 3.49
N ALA A 673 -12.66 -6.47 3.67
CA ALA A 673 -13.23 -7.81 3.72
C ALA A 673 -13.88 -8.09 5.08
N GLU A 674 -13.32 -7.54 6.16
CA GLU A 674 -13.84 -7.64 7.52
C GLU A 674 -13.93 -6.25 8.19
N PRO A 675 -15.00 -5.46 7.92
CA PRO A 675 -15.15 -4.11 8.44
C PRO A 675 -15.03 -4.02 9.96
N LEU A 676 -14.43 -2.94 10.44
CA LEU A 676 -14.38 -2.62 11.86
C LEU A 676 -15.74 -2.07 12.31
N TYR A 677 -16.10 -2.30 13.56
CA TYR A 677 -17.27 -1.66 14.17
C TYR A 677 -16.88 -1.08 15.53
N GLY A 678 -16.67 0.25 15.55
CA GLY A 678 -16.25 0.97 16.75
C GLY A 678 -14.86 0.57 17.25
N PRO A 679 -13.79 0.71 16.43
CA PRO A 679 -12.42 0.43 16.84
C PRO A 679 -12.02 1.26 18.06
N GLN A 680 -11.42 0.63 19.07
CA GLN A 680 -10.99 1.25 20.33
C GLN A 680 -9.47 1.43 20.34
N GLY A 681 -8.77 0.80 21.27
CA GLY A 681 -7.31 0.83 21.32
C GLY A 681 -6.69 0.14 20.12
N LEU A 682 -5.49 0.58 19.76
CA LEU A 682 -4.66 -0.09 18.77
C LEU A 682 -3.19 -0.10 19.24
N ALA A 683 -2.44 -1.08 18.78
CA ALA A 683 -1.02 -1.24 19.11
C ALA A 683 -0.27 -1.87 17.93
N LEU A 684 1.04 -1.67 17.91
CA LEU A 684 1.95 -2.31 16.96
C LEU A 684 2.63 -3.49 17.63
N THR A 685 2.51 -4.66 17.01
CA THR A 685 3.16 -5.87 17.52
C THR A 685 4.64 -5.88 17.20
N SER A 686 5.39 -6.73 17.93
CA SER A 686 6.84 -6.84 17.75
C SER A 686 7.25 -7.29 16.34
N ASP A 687 6.34 -7.90 15.58
CA ASP A 687 6.47 -8.36 14.18
C ASP A 687 5.90 -7.36 13.15
N GLY A 688 5.46 -6.17 13.59
CA GLY A 688 5.06 -5.08 12.70
C GLY A 688 3.59 -5.08 12.25
N HIS A 689 2.73 -5.89 12.87
CA HIS A 689 1.29 -5.88 12.59
C HIS A 689 0.58 -4.80 13.42
N VAL A 690 -0.47 -4.20 12.85
CA VAL A 690 -1.37 -3.33 13.60
C VAL A 690 -2.47 -4.19 14.19
N VAL A 691 -2.53 -4.24 15.52
CA VAL A 691 -3.61 -4.91 16.24
C VAL A 691 -4.57 -3.86 16.73
N VAL A 692 -5.85 -4.04 16.40
CA VAL A 692 -6.93 -3.14 16.82
C VAL A 692 -7.99 -3.88 17.61
N ALA A 693 -8.49 -3.24 18.66
CA ALA A 693 -9.64 -3.68 19.41
C ALA A 693 -10.95 -3.33 18.67
N ASP A 694 -11.56 -4.30 18.00
CA ASP A 694 -12.84 -4.16 17.32
C ASP A 694 -14.00 -4.47 18.28
N ALA A 695 -14.31 -3.48 19.14
CA ALA A 695 -15.22 -3.65 20.26
C ALA A 695 -16.64 -4.08 19.86
N GLY A 696 -17.11 -3.57 18.72
CA GLY A 696 -18.43 -3.88 18.20
C GLY A 696 -18.58 -5.31 17.69
N ASN A 697 -17.49 -5.90 17.19
CA ASN A 697 -17.44 -7.30 16.75
C ASN A 697 -16.89 -8.27 17.82
N HIS A 698 -16.66 -7.78 19.04
CA HIS A 698 -16.19 -8.56 20.18
C HIS A 698 -14.90 -9.36 19.90
N CYS A 699 -13.97 -8.77 19.17
CA CYS A 699 -12.71 -9.39 18.79
C CYS A 699 -11.61 -8.34 18.65
N PHE A 700 -10.35 -8.77 18.68
CA PHE A 700 -9.28 -7.96 18.12
C PHE A 700 -8.87 -8.51 16.75
N LYS A 701 -8.44 -7.61 15.87
CA LYS A 701 -8.02 -7.92 14.49
C LYS A 701 -6.58 -7.47 14.31
N ALA A 702 -5.76 -8.30 13.65
CA ALA A 702 -4.39 -7.98 13.30
C ALA A 702 -4.30 -7.76 11.79
N TYR A 703 -3.77 -6.61 11.39
CA TYR A 703 -3.61 -6.23 9.99
C TYR A 703 -2.13 -6.14 9.63
N ARG A 704 -1.83 -6.51 8.39
CA ARG A 704 -0.53 -6.28 7.77
C ARG A 704 -0.35 -4.78 7.62
N TYR A 705 0.70 -4.28 8.24
CA TYR A 705 1.10 -2.90 8.13
C TYR A 705 2.47 -2.90 7.48
N LEU A 706 2.47 -2.56 6.18
CA LEU A 706 3.70 -2.38 5.42
C LEU A 706 4.26 -1.01 5.83
N GLN A 707 5.35 -1.05 6.60
CA GLN A 707 6.09 0.13 7.03
C GLN A 707 6.77 0.86 5.88
#